data_AF-A0A433JHI1-F1
#
_entry.id   AF-A0A433JHI1-F1
#
_cell.length_a   1.000
_cell.length_b   1.000
_cell.length_c   1.000
_cell.angle_alpha   90.00
_cell.angle_beta   90.00
_cell.angle_gamma   90.00
#
_symmetry.space_group_name_H-M   'P 1'
#
loop_
_entity.id
_entity.type
_entity.pdbx_description
1 polymer ?
#
loop_
_entity_poly.entity_id
_entity_poly.type
_entity_poly.pdbx_seq_one_letter_code
_entity_poly.pdbx_strand_id
1 'polypeptide(L)'
;MPNNDKSTQYAQSQAIFMQYLLEKAKAQIANKKPEELAFDPQGRVLIDVPLQKFADFQPVVKSINDATGMRLRPVQKELEEALGRKITHPVTVSLDFSGDKELQKKFNARLQAAGIEKQPEGAKGSMIPLQQEFHFHLSLAARVYQDVIQKKSGEEAFEHLGNNISKAKEAALLRVNELVLQAYARALKKGTKDGVVDLGKVNQELDKARKEIAPQAHQILMQEIIKNTGVVLNKEDFAGAKHLAEKTAATANDVLHVDARLGIVTWIGASEGTAHERGAEKYADRQLITQKYSNGQVKASNERIQIRTPSLDIKKRNVDDKGQKESYQDFVERAEKDIQTKLGTLAKKYHFENLSGGGGNDKPKAFVYNLYTSLNDTLGDVRGNLQSQGAEIILKGAHRYNLEQLQKEPSVFCFVQNIPVNGFGSSLGYGSGNALQEEATLMAEMAMLHTLYKNEESIRKVMALYEQYLHSEPRKPYFSQSEEGKQAIIAIQAIKEQWKQPTQTADAQECLKRMMANDLHFEHDYSKTMQALSVFLEAASIGGCKSGNERAQAINGRVAMLDAKFDELSTPIQAIAQANSGEIKQKANEFKSSLDSIYNREGLQGGMSVVSLIDQGGPAKVEAKSNGPGVFKEFQSRNSAEENAETMTNLYQSKASKMQAHKGLTDYMQKAWEGNPSSTLDRMKNTLGKVGMILGILTVVPLLIFAIATPILNASKASETKNANEQLLKESKDLVLEDAHATEQKITSQEQQENEKQSFDQLIDSVHDNGKFSHNSTKSFDGWFKEAGIEDRVKENKLPVEAQENLAIEGKVSKKIDKPPVKSNDSAWPKQEPWQSSPLNNGVSLRETNVQSIQSKVEEIKKEPQVEEFNTKPPVKSKDSAWRKQEPWQSSTLNNGGSQKETKVESIKSKVEGIKNEVQMTRAEKVAKESAFDDDFWNAPNSGTLTPRK
;
A
#
# COMPACT_ATOMS: atom_id res chain seq x y z
N MET A 1 23.92 -6.13 29.65
CA MET A 1 24.38 -5.31 28.51
C MET A 1 23.30 -5.37 27.45
N PRO A 2 22.87 -4.26 26.83
CA PRO A 2 21.95 -4.33 25.71
C PRO A 2 22.62 -5.13 24.59
N ASN A 3 21.90 -6.10 24.02
CA ASN A 3 22.34 -6.81 22.82
C ASN A 3 22.55 -5.77 21.71
N ASN A 4 23.80 -5.61 21.26
CA ASN A 4 24.22 -4.72 20.17
C ASN A 4 23.76 -5.25 18.78
N ASP A 5 22.64 -5.97 18.71
CA ASP A 5 22.12 -6.45 17.44
C ASP A 5 21.36 -5.31 16.74
N LYS A 6 21.83 -4.94 15.53
CA LYS A 6 21.23 -3.86 14.74
C LYS A 6 19.77 -4.16 14.40
N SER A 7 19.41 -5.44 14.20
CA SER A 7 18.03 -5.85 13.89
C SER A 7 17.07 -5.53 15.04
N THR A 8 17.48 -5.81 16.29
CA THR A 8 16.72 -5.46 17.49
C THR A 8 16.58 -3.95 17.63
N GLN A 9 17.65 -3.19 17.38
CA GLN A 9 17.61 -1.72 17.40
C GLN A 9 16.64 -1.16 16.35
N TYR A 10 16.60 -1.75 15.15
CA TYR A 10 15.64 -1.39 14.12
C TYR A 10 14.20 -1.65 14.56
N ALA A 11 13.90 -2.86 15.06
CA ALA A 11 12.55 -3.21 15.52
C ALA A 11 12.07 -2.29 16.66
N GLN A 12 12.94 -1.95 17.60
CA GLN A 12 12.65 -1.00 18.68
C GLN A 12 12.39 0.42 18.15
N SER A 13 13.28 0.93 17.28
CA SER A 13 13.14 2.27 16.70
C SER A 13 11.87 2.40 15.88
N GLN A 14 11.55 1.37 15.10
CA GLN A 14 10.32 1.28 14.31
C GLN A 14 9.07 1.28 15.21
N ALA A 15 9.05 0.49 16.28
CA ALA A 15 7.92 0.47 17.21
C ALA A 15 7.67 1.84 17.87
N ILE A 16 8.73 2.55 18.26
CA ILE A 16 8.65 3.91 18.83
C ILE A 16 8.06 4.88 17.82
N PHE A 17 8.54 4.87 16.58
CA PHE A 17 8.02 5.76 15.54
C PHE A 17 6.56 5.44 15.16
N MET A 18 6.19 4.16 15.08
CA MET A 18 4.80 3.76 14.88
C MET A 18 3.88 4.22 16.01
N GLN A 19 4.34 4.11 17.28
CA GLN A 19 3.60 4.63 18.43
C GLN A 19 3.38 6.14 18.32
N TYR A 20 4.42 6.88 17.93
CA TYR A 20 4.34 8.33 17.72
C TYR A 20 3.28 8.72 16.69
N LEU A 21 3.31 8.05 15.52
CA LEU A 21 2.33 8.27 14.45
C LEU A 21 0.90 7.97 14.91
N LEU A 22 0.72 6.90 15.68
CA LEU A 22 -0.57 6.51 16.25
C LEU A 22 -1.12 7.57 17.21
N GLU A 23 -0.29 8.09 18.13
CA GLU A 23 -0.69 9.12 19.08
C GLU A 23 -1.05 10.42 18.37
N LYS A 24 -0.25 10.81 17.36
CA LYS A 24 -0.51 12.00 16.56
C LYS A 24 -1.80 11.89 15.76
N ALA A 25 -2.08 10.72 15.16
CA ALA A 25 -3.35 10.45 14.47
C ALA A 25 -4.55 10.58 15.43
N LYS A 26 -4.46 10.00 16.63
CA LYS A 26 -5.51 10.10 17.65
C LYS A 26 -5.76 11.55 18.08
N ALA A 27 -4.69 12.33 18.30
CA ALA A 27 -4.80 13.75 18.64
C ALA A 27 -5.51 14.55 17.53
N GLN A 28 -5.18 14.29 16.26
CA GLN A 28 -5.82 14.95 15.12
C GLN A 28 -7.30 14.58 14.98
N ILE A 29 -7.69 13.35 15.34
CA ILE A 29 -9.07 12.87 15.29
C ILE A 29 -9.92 13.37 16.48
N ALA A 30 -9.32 13.53 17.66
CA ALA A 30 -10.02 13.92 18.88
C ALA A 30 -10.85 15.22 18.67
N ASN A 31 -10.28 16.18 17.95
CA ASN A 31 -10.86 17.50 17.69
C ASN A 31 -11.87 17.55 16.54
N LYS A 32 -12.05 16.45 15.78
CA LYS A 32 -12.96 16.40 14.62
C LYS A 32 -14.37 15.95 15.01
N LYS A 33 -15.37 16.53 14.38
CA LYS A 33 -16.77 16.09 14.47
C LYS A 33 -16.99 14.80 13.65
N PRO A 34 -18.05 14.01 13.94
CA PRO A 34 -18.35 12.77 13.21
C PRO A 34 -18.45 12.94 11.69
N GLU A 35 -19.01 14.05 11.22
CA GLU A 35 -19.17 14.38 9.79
C GLU A 35 -17.86 14.76 9.08
N GLU A 36 -16.81 15.06 9.84
CA GLU A 36 -15.47 15.36 9.33
C GLU A 36 -14.58 14.11 9.26
N LEU A 37 -15.15 12.93 9.52
CA LEU A 37 -14.46 11.65 9.57
C LEU A 37 -15.08 10.67 8.56
N ALA A 38 -14.23 10.15 7.68
CA ALA A 38 -14.63 9.12 6.74
C ALA A 38 -14.48 7.72 7.38
N PHE A 39 -15.58 7.19 7.91
CA PHE A 39 -15.60 5.91 8.60
C PHE A 39 -15.67 4.70 7.66
N ASP A 40 -14.81 3.71 7.87
CA ASP A 40 -14.81 2.45 7.14
C ASP A 40 -15.73 1.40 7.78
N PRO A 41 -16.43 0.54 7.00
CA PRO A 41 -17.24 -0.56 7.51
C PRO A 41 -16.53 -1.49 8.51
N GLN A 42 -15.21 -1.67 8.40
CA GLN A 42 -14.40 -2.45 9.35
C GLN A 42 -14.28 -1.78 10.73
N GLY A 43 -14.78 -0.57 10.94
CA GLY A 43 -14.56 0.17 12.17
C GLY A 43 -13.19 0.86 12.20
N ARG A 44 -12.83 1.51 11.10
CA ARG A 44 -11.57 2.25 10.94
C ARG A 44 -11.80 3.67 10.46
N VAL A 45 -10.82 4.55 10.69
CA VAL A 45 -10.73 5.87 10.04
C VAL A 45 -9.34 6.01 9.45
N LEU A 46 -9.25 6.53 8.23
CA LEU A 46 -7.99 6.87 7.58
C LEU A 46 -7.69 8.36 7.76
N ILE A 47 -6.47 8.69 8.15
CA ILE A 47 -6.03 10.08 8.32
C ILE A 47 -4.58 10.27 7.85
N ASP A 48 -4.34 11.34 7.11
CA ASP A 48 -2.99 11.73 6.70
C ASP A 48 -2.35 12.55 7.83
N VAL A 49 -1.28 12.02 8.41
CA VAL A 49 -0.53 12.61 9.52
C VAL A 49 0.66 13.39 8.97
N PRO A 50 0.68 14.73 9.09
CA PRO A 50 1.83 15.52 8.70
C PRO A 50 2.99 15.39 9.69
N LEU A 51 4.23 15.46 9.21
CA LEU A 51 5.49 15.44 9.95
C LEU A 51 6.25 16.76 9.74
N GLN A 52 6.18 17.64 10.73
CA GLN A 52 7.02 18.81 10.95
C GLN A 52 8.42 18.38 11.40
N LYS A 53 9.31 18.13 10.44
CA LYS A 53 10.72 17.71 10.60
C LYS A 53 11.26 17.82 12.04
N PHE A 54 11.82 18.95 12.45
CA PHE A 54 12.49 19.06 13.75
C PHE A 54 11.55 18.81 14.94
N ALA A 55 10.37 19.44 14.95
CA ALA A 55 9.42 19.37 16.06
C ALA A 55 8.90 17.94 16.31
N ASP A 56 8.71 17.15 15.25
CA ASP A 56 8.29 15.76 15.37
C ASP A 56 9.46 14.79 15.56
N PHE A 57 10.63 15.08 14.99
CA PHE A 57 11.79 14.17 15.11
C PHE A 57 12.44 14.24 16.49
N GLN A 58 12.43 15.39 17.15
CA GLN A 58 13.02 15.55 18.49
C GLN A 58 12.46 14.57 19.53
N PRO A 59 11.14 14.47 19.78
CA PRO A 59 10.60 13.53 20.76
C PRO A 59 10.82 12.06 20.37
N VAL A 60 10.75 11.74 19.08
CA VAL A 60 10.98 10.39 18.56
C VAL A 60 12.44 9.98 18.77
N VAL A 61 13.39 10.81 18.32
CA VAL A 61 14.83 10.54 18.45
C VAL A 61 15.26 10.43 19.90
N LYS A 62 14.73 11.29 20.78
CA LYS A 62 14.95 11.16 22.23
C LYS A 62 14.52 9.79 22.73
N SER A 63 13.30 9.38 22.39
CA SER A 63 12.76 8.07 22.81
C SER A 63 13.57 6.90 22.26
N ILE A 64 14.05 7.00 21.02
CA ILE A 64 14.95 6.00 20.42
C ILE A 64 16.28 5.94 21.17
N ASN A 65 16.93 7.07 21.39
CA ASN A 65 18.22 7.12 22.11
C ASN A 65 18.09 6.54 23.52
N ASP A 66 17.01 6.88 24.24
CA ASP A 66 16.73 6.38 25.59
C ASP A 66 16.49 4.85 25.59
N ALA A 67 15.80 4.32 24.58
CA ALA A 67 15.43 2.90 24.52
C ALA A 67 16.55 1.99 23.97
N THR A 68 17.31 2.47 22.99
CA THR A 68 18.30 1.66 22.24
C THR A 68 19.75 1.95 22.63
N GLY A 69 20.01 3.07 23.32
CA GLY A 69 21.35 3.56 23.62
C GLY A 69 22.04 4.25 22.43
N MET A 70 21.34 4.46 21.31
CA MET A 70 21.85 5.23 20.18
C MET A 70 22.08 6.71 20.56
N ARG A 71 22.87 7.42 19.73
CA ARG A 71 23.16 8.85 19.89
C ARG A 71 22.79 9.62 18.63
N LEU A 72 21.51 9.54 18.27
CA LEU A 72 20.97 10.19 17.08
C LEU A 72 20.67 11.66 17.35
N ARG A 73 20.84 12.48 16.33
CA ARG A 73 20.37 13.86 16.24
C ARG A 73 18.96 13.88 15.63
N PRO A 74 18.12 14.87 15.95
CA PRO A 74 16.76 15.00 15.44
C PRO A 74 16.71 15.50 13.98
N VAL A 75 17.40 14.79 13.09
CA VAL A 75 17.47 15.06 11.65
C VAL A 75 16.97 13.85 10.87
N GLN A 76 16.29 14.11 9.75
CA GLN A 76 15.61 13.07 8.96
C GLN A 76 16.53 11.89 8.64
N LYS A 77 17.75 12.17 8.16
CA LYS A 77 18.69 11.14 7.74
C LYS A 77 19.04 10.16 8.86
N GLU A 78 19.30 10.65 10.06
CA GLU A 78 19.66 9.78 11.20
C GLU A 78 18.46 9.00 11.74
N LEU A 79 17.27 9.60 11.71
CA LEU A 79 16.03 8.88 12.00
C LEU A 79 15.80 7.76 10.97
N GLU A 80 15.96 8.04 9.67
CA GLU A 80 15.83 7.04 8.61
C GLU A 80 16.85 5.91 8.74
N GLU A 81 18.10 6.23 9.09
CA GLU A 81 19.16 5.23 9.37
C GLU A 81 18.79 4.35 10.57
N ALA A 82 18.25 4.92 11.65
CA ALA A 82 17.80 4.18 12.83
C ALA A 82 16.55 3.33 12.58
N LEU A 83 15.69 3.74 11.65
CA LEU A 83 14.52 2.97 11.22
C LEU A 83 14.88 1.88 10.20
N GLY A 84 16.08 1.96 9.61
CA GLY A 84 16.54 1.08 8.53
C GLY A 84 15.86 1.36 7.19
N ARG A 85 15.26 2.54 7.01
CA ARG A 85 14.47 2.91 5.82
C ARG A 85 14.17 4.39 5.72
N LYS A 86 13.84 4.83 4.50
CA LYS A 86 13.29 6.17 4.24
C LYS A 86 11.86 6.30 4.77
N ILE A 87 11.51 7.51 5.17
CA ILE A 87 10.17 7.91 5.61
C ILE A 87 9.57 8.93 4.64
N THR A 88 8.26 8.88 4.44
CA THR A 88 7.56 9.89 3.64
C THR A 88 6.80 10.88 4.50
N HIS A 89 6.36 11.96 3.88
CA HIS A 89 5.54 12.97 4.52
C HIS A 89 4.45 13.46 3.53
N PRO A 90 3.15 13.36 3.87
CA PRO A 90 2.58 12.79 5.11
C PRO A 90 2.68 11.25 5.20
N VAL A 91 2.26 10.70 6.34
CA VAL A 91 2.05 9.25 6.55
C VAL A 91 0.57 9.00 6.76
N THR A 92 -0.03 8.06 6.03
CA THR A 92 -1.45 7.72 6.17
C THR A 92 -1.64 6.69 7.28
N VAL A 93 -2.45 7.00 8.30
CA VAL A 93 -2.76 6.08 9.41
C VAL A 93 -4.18 5.55 9.24
N SER A 94 -4.32 4.23 9.07
CA SER A 94 -5.58 3.49 9.16
C SER A 94 -5.77 3.04 10.61
N LEU A 95 -6.50 3.86 11.36
CA LEU A 95 -6.74 3.67 12.78
C LEU A 95 -7.95 2.78 13.02
N ASP A 96 -7.74 1.65 13.69
CA ASP A 96 -8.81 0.83 14.27
C ASP A 96 -9.28 1.47 15.59
N PHE A 97 -10.58 1.76 15.67
CA PHE A 97 -11.20 2.39 16.85
C PHE A 97 -11.99 1.42 17.73
N SER A 98 -11.81 0.10 17.58
CA SER A 98 -12.43 -0.91 18.44
C SER A 98 -12.04 -0.80 19.92
N GLY A 99 -10.93 -0.13 20.25
CA GLY A 99 -10.54 0.22 21.63
C GLY A 99 -10.93 1.63 22.07
N ASP A 100 -11.50 2.47 21.19
CA ASP A 100 -11.78 3.89 21.45
C ASP A 100 -13.29 4.15 21.57
N LYS A 101 -13.76 4.35 22.80
CA LYS A 101 -15.19 4.54 23.11
C LYS A 101 -15.78 5.80 22.48
N GLU A 102 -15.01 6.89 22.42
CA GLU A 102 -15.48 8.15 21.85
C GLU A 102 -15.61 8.04 20.34
N LEU A 103 -14.63 7.45 19.66
CA LEU A 103 -14.75 7.21 18.22
C LEU A 103 -15.85 6.22 17.86
N GLN A 104 -16.06 5.18 18.67
CA GLN A 104 -17.20 4.28 18.50
C GLN A 104 -18.53 5.03 18.62
N LYS A 105 -18.65 5.96 19.57
CA LYS A 105 -19.83 6.80 19.70
C LYS A 105 -20.05 7.67 18.45
N LYS A 106 -19.00 8.32 17.94
CA LYS A 106 -19.06 9.09 16.68
C LYS A 106 -19.49 8.22 15.50
N PHE A 107 -18.94 7.01 15.38
CA PHE A 107 -19.29 6.07 14.32
C PHE A 107 -20.74 5.57 14.43
N ASN A 108 -21.18 5.17 15.63
CA ASN A 108 -22.53 4.71 15.86
C ASN A 108 -23.58 5.79 15.55
N ALA A 109 -23.29 7.05 15.85
CA ALA A 109 -24.17 8.17 15.47
C ALA A 109 -24.35 8.25 13.94
N ARG A 110 -23.27 8.03 13.16
CA ARG A 110 -23.32 7.99 11.70
C ARG A 110 -24.09 6.77 11.18
N LEU A 111 -23.93 5.61 11.83
CA LEU A 111 -24.69 4.40 11.48
C LEU A 111 -26.19 4.51 11.78
N GLN A 112 -26.55 5.15 12.90
CA GLN A 112 -27.95 5.40 13.28
C GLN A 112 -28.62 6.32 12.25
N ALA A 113 -27.92 7.36 11.80
CA ALA A 113 -28.40 8.21 10.69
C ALA A 113 -28.61 7.41 9.38
N ALA A 114 -27.88 6.30 9.18
CA ALA A 114 -28.06 5.38 8.07
C ALA A 114 -29.07 4.24 8.34
N GLY A 115 -29.75 4.25 9.49
CA GLY A 115 -30.80 3.28 9.85
C GLY A 115 -30.29 1.99 10.50
N ILE A 116 -29.13 1.99 11.15
CA ILE A 116 -28.56 0.84 11.87
C ILE A 116 -28.37 1.19 13.35
N GLU A 117 -28.95 0.41 14.26
CA GLU A 117 -28.91 0.70 15.70
C GLU A 117 -27.55 0.40 16.36
N LYS A 118 -26.89 -0.69 15.97
CA LYS A 118 -25.58 -1.11 16.52
C LYS A 118 -24.73 -1.79 15.46
N GLN A 119 -23.41 -1.56 15.50
CA GLN A 119 -22.47 -2.36 14.73
C GLN A 119 -22.48 -3.82 15.23
N PRO A 120 -22.57 -4.80 14.34
CA PRO A 120 -22.51 -6.19 14.75
C PRO A 120 -21.13 -6.58 15.28
N GLU A 121 -21.14 -7.45 16.28
CA GLU A 121 -19.94 -8.09 16.82
C GLU A 121 -19.48 -9.16 15.82
N GLY A 122 -18.22 -9.10 15.36
CA GLY A 122 -17.76 -9.98 14.29
C GLY A 122 -16.36 -9.68 13.79
N ALA A 123 -15.85 -10.55 12.92
CA ALA A 123 -14.48 -10.53 12.41
C ALA A 123 -14.26 -9.44 11.34
N LYS A 124 -14.06 -8.21 11.83
CA LYS A 124 -13.89 -6.99 11.03
C LYS A 124 -12.75 -7.09 10.01
N GLY A 125 -11.65 -7.76 10.34
CA GLY A 125 -10.47 -7.90 9.47
C GLY A 125 -10.70 -8.71 8.19
N SER A 126 -11.85 -9.39 8.04
CA SER A 126 -12.25 -10.04 6.78
C SER A 126 -13.43 -9.38 6.10
N MET A 127 -13.98 -8.30 6.66
CA MET A 127 -15.01 -7.48 6.00
C MET A 127 -14.37 -6.58 4.94
N ILE A 128 -15.03 -6.37 3.81
CA ILE A 128 -14.53 -5.46 2.77
C ILE A 128 -14.37 -4.03 3.32
N PRO A 129 -13.17 -3.43 3.25
CA PRO A 129 -12.90 -2.11 3.79
C PRO A 129 -13.22 -1.04 2.74
N LEU A 130 -14.52 -0.90 2.45
CA LEU A 130 -14.97 -0.18 1.27
C LEU A 130 -14.55 1.30 1.26
N GLN A 131 -14.53 1.97 2.41
CA GLN A 131 -14.08 3.37 2.49
C GLN A 131 -12.57 3.45 2.26
N GLN A 132 -11.80 2.52 2.82
CA GLN A 132 -10.36 2.44 2.61
C GLN A 132 -9.99 2.15 1.15
N GLU A 133 -10.74 1.28 0.47
CA GLU A 133 -10.58 1.05 -0.96
C GLU A 133 -10.83 2.34 -1.76
N PHE A 134 -11.90 3.08 -1.45
CA PHE A 134 -12.17 4.37 -2.11
C PHE A 134 -11.16 5.45 -1.76
N HIS A 135 -10.60 5.44 -0.54
CA HIS A 135 -9.51 6.34 -0.15
C HIS A 135 -8.32 6.21 -1.09
N PHE A 136 -7.81 4.99 -1.29
CA PHE A 136 -6.68 4.78 -2.19
C PHE A 136 -7.07 4.96 -3.66
N HIS A 137 -8.26 4.54 -4.05
CA HIS A 137 -8.74 4.70 -5.43
C HIS A 137 -8.84 6.16 -5.87
N LEU A 138 -9.44 7.02 -5.04
CA LEU A 138 -9.54 8.44 -5.33
C LEU A 138 -8.22 9.18 -5.14
N SER A 139 -7.32 8.67 -4.29
CA SER A 139 -5.95 9.20 -4.22
C SER A 139 -5.20 8.99 -5.53
N LEU A 140 -5.31 7.81 -6.16
CA LEU A 140 -4.73 7.59 -7.48
C LEU A 140 -5.40 8.50 -8.54
N ALA A 141 -6.73 8.60 -8.53
CA ALA A 141 -7.44 9.47 -9.45
C ALA A 141 -6.99 10.94 -9.32
N ALA A 142 -6.84 11.44 -8.09
CA ALA A 142 -6.36 12.79 -7.82
C ALA A 142 -4.96 13.05 -8.38
N ARG A 143 -4.04 12.07 -8.29
CA ARG A 143 -2.71 12.17 -8.90
C ARG A 143 -2.77 12.23 -10.43
N VAL A 144 -3.67 11.48 -11.05
CA VAL A 144 -3.88 11.53 -12.50
C VAL A 144 -4.48 12.89 -12.89
N TYR A 145 -5.44 13.41 -12.13
CA TYR A 145 -5.98 14.75 -12.34
C TYR A 145 -4.92 15.84 -12.18
N GLN A 146 -4.01 15.73 -11.21
CA GLN A 146 -2.89 16.65 -11.03
C GLN A 146 -2.06 16.78 -12.31
N ASP A 147 -1.62 15.67 -12.90
CA ASP A 147 -0.84 15.68 -14.15
C ASP A 147 -1.65 16.21 -15.34
N VAL A 148 -2.91 15.79 -15.48
CA VAL A 148 -3.79 16.27 -16.57
C VAL A 148 -4.03 17.78 -16.48
N ILE A 149 -4.30 18.30 -15.28
CA ILE A 149 -4.51 19.73 -15.05
C ILE A 149 -3.20 20.50 -15.26
N GLN A 150 -2.07 19.99 -14.78
CA GLN A 150 -0.76 20.61 -15.01
C GLN A 150 -0.48 20.77 -16.51
N LYS A 151 -0.75 19.72 -17.32
CA LYS A 151 -0.59 19.78 -18.78
C LYS A 151 -1.51 20.79 -19.46
N LYS A 152 -2.74 20.95 -18.95
CA LYS A 152 -3.73 21.88 -19.49
C LYS A 152 -3.43 23.33 -19.12
N SER A 153 -3.08 23.58 -17.87
CA SER A 153 -2.93 24.92 -17.30
C SER A 153 -1.52 25.48 -17.43
N GLY A 154 -0.51 24.64 -17.69
CA GLY A 154 0.91 25.02 -17.65
C GLY A 154 1.49 24.96 -16.23
N GLU A 155 2.82 24.88 -16.12
CA GLU A 155 3.51 24.68 -14.84
C GLU A 155 3.30 25.84 -13.86
N GLU A 156 3.35 27.09 -14.33
CA GLU A 156 3.22 28.29 -13.47
C GLU A 156 1.83 28.42 -12.83
N ALA A 157 0.77 28.05 -13.55
CA ALA A 157 -0.59 28.05 -13.00
C ALA A 157 -0.81 26.90 -12.02
N PHE A 158 -0.05 25.80 -12.15
CA PHE A 158 -0.27 24.58 -11.39
C PHE A 158 0.27 24.61 -9.95
N GLU A 159 1.33 25.39 -9.67
CA GLU A 159 1.95 25.46 -8.34
C GLU A 159 0.92 25.75 -7.22
N HIS A 160 -0.10 26.56 -7.53
CA HIS A 160 -1.20 26.88 -6.62
C HIS A 160 -2.32 25.83 -6.61
N LEU A 161 -2.51 25.08 -7.69
CA LEU A 161 -3.62 24.12 -7.86
C LEU A 161 -3.38 22.78 -7.18
N GLY A 162 -2.12 22.35 -7.01
CA GLY A 162 -1.78 21.05 -6.42
C GLY A 162 -2.39 20.84 -5.02
N ASN A 163 -2.33 21.84 -4.16
CA ASN A 163 -2.93 21.81 -2.82
C ASN A 163 -4.46 21.77 -2.88
N ASN A 164 -5.06 22.47 -3.84
CA ASN A 164 -6.52 22.51 -4.01
C ASN A 164 -7.06 21.16 -4.49
N ILE A 165 -6.30 20.40 -5.27
CA ILE A 165 -6.69 19.03 -5.65
C ILE A 165 -6.65 18.10 -4.43
N SER A 166 -5.69 18.27 -3.51
CA SER A 166 -5.67 17.52 -2.25
C SER A 166 -6.88 17.85 -1.36
N LYS A 167 -7.25 19.12 -1.24
CA LYS A 167 -8.49 19.54 -0.55
C LYS A 167 -9.74 18.95 -1.21
N ALA A 168 -9.80 18.99 -2.54
CA ALA A 168 -10.90 18.39 -3.30
C ALA A 168 -11.04 16.88 -3.06
N LYS A 169 -9.91 16.16 -3.03
CA LYS A 169 -9.87 14.72 -2.69
C LYS A 169 -10.44 14.47 -1.29
N GLU A 170 -10.02 15.24 -0.29
CA GLU A 170 -10.50 15.10 1.10
C GLU A 170 -12.02 15.35 1.21
N ALA A 171 -12.52 16.43 0.58
CA ALA A 171 -13.95 16.72 0.53
C ALA A 171 -14.74 15.62 -0.19
N ALA A 172 -14.21 15.11 -1.31
CA ALA A 172 -14.81 14.03 -2.06
C ALA A 172 -14.91 12.74 -1.22
N LEU A 173 -13.89 12.43 -0.41
CA LEU A 173 -13.89 11.25 0.45
C LEU A 173 -14.96 11.29 1.52
N LEU A 174 -15.27 12.48 2.07
CA LEU A 174 -16.36 12.65 3.04
C LEU A 174 -17.73 12.43 2.37
N ARG A 175 -17.95 12.99 1.18
CA ARG A 175 -19.18 12.77 0.40
C ARG A 175 -19.36 11.30 -0.02
N VAL A 176 -18.28 10.66 -0.45
CA VAL A 176 -18.30 9.22 -0.78
C VAL A 176 -18.55 8.36 0.47
N ASN A 177 -18.14 8.81 1.65
CA ASN A 177 -18.39 8.08 2.88
C ASN A 177 -19.89 7.90 3.17
N GLU A 178 -20.72 8.86 2.80
CA GLU A 178 -22.18 8.72 2.94
C GLU A 178 -22.71 7.56 2.10
N LEU A 179 -22.24 7.43 0.85
CA LEU A 179 -22.59 6.30 -0.02
C LEU A 179 -22.10 4.96 0.53
N VAL A 180 -20.89 4.95 1.11
CA VAL A 180 -20.30 3.76 1.74
C VAL A 180 -21.07 3.34 2.98
N LEU A 181 -21.42 4.27 3.87
CA LEU A 181 -22.19 3.97 5.08
C LEU A 181 -23.60 3.48 4.75
N GLN A 182 -24.25 4.07 3.74
CA GLN A 182 -25.53 3.56 3.24
C GLN A 182 -25.41 2.15 2.65
N ALA A 183 -24.36 1.89 1.86
CA ALA A 183 -24.10 0.56 1.32
C ALA A 183 -23.83 -0.47 2.44
N TYR A 184 -23.08 -0.07 3.47
CA TYR A 184 -22.83 -0.89 4.64
C TYR A 184 -24.11 -1.19 5.41
N ALA A 185 -24.96 -0.20 5.66
CA ALA A 185 -26.27 -0.40 6.29
C ALA A 185 -27.13 -1.40 5.50
N ARG A 186 -27.19 -1.27 4.16
CA ARG A 186 -27.88 -2.25 3.30
C ARG A 186 -27.27 -3.65 3.39
N ALA A 187 -25.94 -3.74 3.40
CA ALA A 187 -25.22 -5.00 3.50
C ALA A 187 -25.51 -5.70 4.85
N LEU A 188 -25.47 -4.96 5.96
CA LEU A 188 -25.84 -5.47 7.27
C LEU A 188 -27.29 -5.95 7.32
N LYS A 189 -28.24 -5.14 6.81
CA LYS A 189 -29.66 -5.54 6.78
C LYS A 189 -29.90 -6.86 6.03
N LYS A 190 -29.11 -7.15 5.00
CA LYS A 190 -29.21 -8.39 4.21
C LYS A 190 -28.39 -9.56 4.79
N GLY A 191 -27.28 -9.24 5.45
CA GLY A 191 -26.35 -10.21 6.02
C GLY A 191 -26.70 -10.62 7.45
N THR A 192 -27.54 -9.87 8.16
CA THR A 192 -27.94 -10.18 9.53
C THR A 192 -29.27 -10.92 9.56
N LYS A 193 -29.32 -12.06 10.25
CA LYS A 193 -30.55 -12.80 10.54
C LYS A 193 -30.55 -13.19 12.02
N ASP A 194 -31.65 -12.90 12.72
CA ASP A 194 -31.83 -13.22 14.14
C ASP A 194 -30.68 -12.69 15.04
N GLY A 195 -30.13 -11.52 14.70
CA GLY A 195 -28.99 -10.91 15.40
C GLY A 195 -27.61 -11.47 15.03
N VAL A 196 -27.55 -12.54 14.23
CA VAL A 196 -26.30 -13.17 13.76
C VAL A 196 -25.91 -12.64 12.39
N VAL A 197 -24.65 -12.25 12.23
CA VAL A 197 -24.13 -11.69 10.97
C VAL A 197 -23.41 -12.74 10.13
N ASP A 198 -23.93 -12.95 8.93
CA ASP A 198 -23.30 -13.70 7.85
C ASP A 198 -22.35 -12.76 7.08
N LEU A 199 -21.07 -12.79 7.46
CA LEU A 199 -20.05 -11.92 6.88
C LEU A 199 -19.86 -12.17 5.37
N GLY A 200 -20.06 -13.41 4.91
CA GLY A 200 -20.03 -13.73 3.49
C GLY A 200 -21.09 -12.96 2.71
N LYS A 201 -22.34 -12.92 3.20
CA LYS A 201 -23.42 -12.11 2.59
C LYS A 201 -23.15 -10.61 2.67
N VAL A 202 -22.63 -10.12 3.80
CA VAL A 202 -22.24 -8.71 3.93
C VAL A 202 -21.20 -8.35 2.86
N ASN A 203 -20.16 -9.17 2.72
CA ASN A 203 -19.11 -8.95 1.71
C ASN A 203 -19.63 -9.08 0.28
N GLN A 204 -20.57 -9.98 0.02
CA GLN A 204 -21.20 -10.08 -1.30
C GLN A 204 -21.93 -8.78 -1.68
N GLU A 205 -22.60 -8.12 -0.72
CA GLU A 205 -23.28 -6.85 -0.94
C GLU A 205 -22.30 -5.67 -1.04
N LEU A 206 -21.23 -5.66 -0.23
CA LEU A 206 -20.18 -4.65 -0.35
C LEU A 206 -19.41 -4.77 -1.68
N ASP A 207 -19.15 -5.98 -2.19
CA ASP A 207 -18.56 -6.19 -3.53
C ASP A 207 -19.49 -5.65 -4.64
N LYS A 208 -20.81 -5.78 -4.50
CA LYS A 208 -21.77 -5.14 -5.42
C LYS A 208 -21.69 -3.61 -5.32
N ALA A 209 -21.66 -3.08 -4.11
CA ALA A 209 -21.58 -1.65 -3.85
C ALA A 209 -20.34 -1.00 -4.47
N ARG A 210 -19.18 -1.68 -4.52
CA ARG A 210 -17.98 -1.19 -5.26
C ARG A 210 -18.33 -0.75 -6.69
N LYS A 211 -19.08 -1.59 -7.42
CA LYS A 211 -19.46 -1.31 -8.81
C LYS A 211 -20.44 -0.13 -8.90
N GLU A 212 -21.32 0.02 -7.92
CA GLU A 212 -22.37 1.06 -7.89
C GLU A 212 -21.83 2.43 -7.49
N ILE A 213 -20.90 2.46 -6.53
CA ILE A 213 -20.33 3.69 -5.97
C ILE A 213 -19.23 4.24 -6.88
N ALA A 214 -18.42 3.40 -7.55
CA ALA A 214 -17.27 3.88 -8.31
C ALA A 214 -17.60 5.01 -9.33
N PRO A 215 -18.63 4.92 -10.20
CA PRO A 215 -18.98 6.02 -11.10
C PRO A 215 -19.37 7.32 -10.38
N GLN A 216 -20.08 7.19 -9.25
CA GLN A 216 -20.52 8.34 -8.44
C GLN A 216 -19.33 8.98 -7.71
N ALA A 217 -18.39 8.18 -7.22
CA ALA A 217 -17.19 8.66 -6.55
C ALA A 217 -16.32 9.51 -7.49
N HIS A 218 -16.18 9.11 -8.76
CA HIS A 218 -15.50 9.91 -9.78
C HIS A 218 -16.26 11.20 -10.13
N GLN A 219 -17.59 11.15 -10.19
CA GLN A 219 -18.40 12.35 -10.37
C GLN A 219 -18.25 13.33 -9.21
N ILE A 220 -18.28 12.84 -7.97
CA ILE A 220 -18.04 13.64 -6.76
C ILE A 220 -16.65 14.26 -6.80
N LEU A 221 -15.60 13.47 -7.09
CA LEU A 221 -14.23 13.98 -7.16
C LEU A 221 -14.08 15.06 -8.24
N MET A 222 -14.66 14.84 -9.42
CA MET A 222 -14.68 15.83 -10.49
C MET A 222 -15.34 17.14 -10.03
N GLN A 223 -16.50 17.07 -9.38
CA GLN A 223 -17.21 18.25 -8.88
C GLN A 223 -16.38 19.01 -7.83
N GLU A 224 -15.75 18.29 -6.90
CA GLU A 224 -14.87 18.92 -5.89
C GLU A 224 -13.62 19.53 -6.53
N ILE A 225 -13.08 18.92 -7.59
CA ILE A 225 -11.96 19.51 -8.34
C ILE A 225 -12.40 20.82 -8.97
N ILE A 226 -13.53 20.88 -9.68
CA ILE A 226 -14.04 22.14 -10.26
C ILE A 226 -14.20 23.19 -9.16
N LYS A 227 -14.87 22.83 -8.06
CA LYS A 227 -15.13 23.74 -6.94
C LYS A 227 -13.85 24.34 -6.34
N ASN A 228 -12.79 23.54 -6.19
CA ASN A 228 -11.56 23.97 -5.54
C ASN A 228 -10.51 24.54 -6.51
N THR A 229 -10.60 24.25 -7.81
CA THR A 229 -9.56 24.64 -8.80
C THR A 229 -10.07 25.56 -9.89
N GLY A 230 -11.38 25.63 -10.12
CA GLY A 230 -11.98 26.30 -11.28
C GLY A 230 -11.67 25.63 -12.62
N VAL A 231 -11.05 24.44 -12.63
CA VAL A 231 -10.66 23.77 -13.88
C VAL A 231 -11.74 22.80 -14.33
N VAL A 232 -12.22 22.99 -15.55
CA VAL A 232 -13.12 22.07 -16.26
C VAL A 232 -12.33 21.30 -17.31
N LEU A 233 -12.43 19.98 -17.32
CA LEU A 233 -11.75 19.10 -18.27
C LEU A 233 -12.72 18.57 -19.34
N ASN A 234 -12.19 18.23 -20.50
CA ASN A 234 -12.87 17.53 -21.59
C ASN A 234 -12.19 16.18 -21.86
N LYS A 235 -12.65 15.46 -22.89
CA LYS A 235 -12.15 14.13 -23.22
C LYS A 235 -10.71 14.15 -23.73
N GLU A 236 -10.35 15.18 -24.48
CA GLU A 236 -9.04 15.36 -25.10
C GLU A 236 -7.95 15.54 -24.04
N ASP A 237 -8.28 16.20 -22.92
CA ASP A 237 -7.37 16.39 -21.78
C ASP A 237 -6.88 15.05 -21.17
N PHE A 238 -7.63 13.96 -21.32
CA PHE A 238 -7.26 12.63 -20.80
C PHE A 238 -6.33 11.83 -21.72
N ALA A 239 -5.82 12.42 -22.81
CA ALA A 239 -4.87 11.75 -23.69
C ALA A 239 -3.63 11.26 -22.89
N GLY A 240 -3.39 9.95 -22.90
CA GLY A 240 -2.28 9.32 -22.18
C GLY A 240 -2.51 9.09 -20.67
N ALA A 241 -3.62 9.54 -20.09
CA ALA A 241 -3.93 9.40 -18.66
C ALA A 241 -3.94 7.92 -18.20
N LYS A 242 -4.36 7.00 -19.08
CA LYS A 242 -4.30 5.56 -18.78
C LYS A 242 -2.88 5.09 -18.51
N HIS A 243 -1.93 5.52 -19.35
CA HIS A 243 -0.54 5.10 -19.22
C HIS A 243 0.13 5.71 -17.98
N LEU A 244 -0.32 6.89 -17.56
CA LEU A 244 0.07 7.51 -16.29
C LEU A 244 -0.49 6.72 -15.09
N ALA A 245 -1.80 6.45 -15.07
CA ALA A 245 -2.45 5.68 -14.02
C ALA A 245 -1.81 4.28 -13.86
N GLU A 246 -1.44 3.66 -14.97
CA GLU A 246 -0.71 2.38 -14.96
C GLU A 246 0.70 2.50 -14.36
N LYS A 247 1.35 3.65 -14.45
CA LYS A 247 2.70 3.84 -13.88
C LYS A 247 2.65 4.30 -12.42
N THR A 248 1.66 5.09 -12.02
CA THR A 248 1.62 5.76 -10.73
C THR A 248 0.87 4.96 -9.66
N ALA A 249 1.47 4.76 -8.48
CA ALA A 249 0.80 4.11 -7.35
C ALA A 249 -0.26 5.01 -6.69
N ALA A 250 -1.18 4.39 -5.94
CA ALA A 250 -2.23 5.10 -5.23
C ALA A 250 -1.69 5.97 -4.10
N THR A 251 -0.69 5.45 -3.39
CA THR A 251 0.00 6.20 -2.33
C THR A 251 1.51 6.15 -2.54
N ALA A 252 2.03 7.36 -2.78
CA ALA A 252 3.44 7.72 -2.62
C ALA A 252 3.83 7.89 -1.15
N ASN A 253 2.87 7.77 -0.23
CA ASN A 253 3.08 7.87 1.21
C ASN A 253 3.18 6.49 1.84
N ASP A 254 3.90 6.45 2.96
CA ASP A 254 3.88 5.39 3.95
C ASP A 254 2.48 5.24 4.54
N VAL A 255 2.12 4.01 4.88
CA VAL A 255 0.84 3.68 5.51
C VAL A 255 1.07 2.90 6.79
N LEU A 256 0.49 3.36 7.90
CA LEU A 256 0.42 2.63 9.16
C LEU A 256 -0.98 2.05 9.34
N HIS A 257 -1.10 0.74 9.41
CA HIS A 257 -2.37 0.03 9.56
C HIS A 257 -2.42 -0.66 10.93
N VAL A 258 -3.32 -0.20 11.80
CA VAL A 258 -3.48 -0.74 13.16
C VAL A 258 -4.60 -1.78 13.16
N ASP A 259 -4.36 -2.99 13.64
CA ASP A 259 -5.41 -3.99 13.86
C ASP A 259 -5.42 -4.39 15.34
N ALA A 260 -6.32 -3.77 16.10
CA ALA A 260 -6.37 -3.95 17.54
C ALA A 260 -6.84 -5.36 17.93
N ARG A 261 -7.66 -5.99 17.08
CA ARG A 261 -8.21 -7.33 17.30
C ARG A 261 -7.18 -8.42 17.04
N LEU A 262 -6.40 -8.30 15.98
CA LEU A 262 -5.26 -9.17 15.73
C LEU A 262 -4.08 -8.87 16.67
N GLY A 263 -4.08 -7.71 17.31
CA GLY A 263 -3.00 -7.31 18.21
C GLY A 263 -1.71 -7.00 17.45
N ILE A 264 -1.83 -6.45 16.24
CA ILE A 264 -0.69 -6.10 15.39
C ILE A 264 -0.87 -4.70 14.79
N VAL A 265 0.26 -4.09 14.46
CA VAL A 265 0.33 -2.89 13.61
C VAL A 265 1.27 -3.18 12.45
N THR A 266 0.89 -2.79 11.24
CA THR A 266 1.67 -2.99 10.03
C THR A 266 2.03 -1.66 9.40
N TRP A 267 3.33 -1.39 9.26
CA TRP A 267 3.83 -0.29 8.44
C TRP A 267 4.14 -0.79 7.03
N ILE A 268 3.46 -0.21 6.06
CA ILE A 268 3.60 -0.46 4.63
C ILE A 268 4.36 0.70 4.01
N GLY A 269 5.49 0.40 3.39
CA GLY A 269 6.33 1.39 2.75
C GLY A 269 5.71 2.03 1.52
N ALA A 270 6.02 3.31 1.30
CA ALA A 270 5.69 4.07 0.11
C ALA A 270 6.29 3.47 -1.19
N SER A 271 5.63 3.76 -2.31
CA SER A 271 6.17 3.54 -3.65
C SER A 271 5.54 4.54 -4.60
N GLU A 272 6.34 5.19 -5.44
CA GLU A 272 5.85 6.11 -6.46
C GLU A 272 5.17 5.38 -7.62
N GLY A 273 5.72 4.21 -7.97
CA GLY A 273 5.32 3.40 -9.11
C GLY A 273 4.41 2.23 -8.76
N THR A 274 3.55 1.83 -9.71
CA THR A 274 2.79 0.57 -9.57
C THR A 274 3.65 -0.64 -9.93
N ALA A 275 3.10 -1.84 -9.69
CA ALA A 275 3.66 -3.10 -10.19
C ALA A 275 3.79 -3.20 -11.73
N HIS A 276 3.20 -2.28 -12.50
CA HIS A 276 3.32 -2.20 -13.97
C HIS A 276 4.46 -1.28 -14.42
N GLU A 277 5.01 -0.44 -13.54
CA GLU A 277 6.21 0.34 -13.83
C GLU A 277 7.45 -0.57 -13.76
N ARG A 278 7.81 -1.13 -14.92
CA ARG A 278 8.97 -2.02 -15.09
C ARG A 278 9.87 -1.54 -16.21
N GLY A 279 11.17 -1.59 -15.94
CA GLY A 279 12.21 -1.32 -16.92
C GLY A 279 13.55 -1.79 -16.40
N ALA A 280 14.61 -1.50 -17.16
CA ALA A 280 15.97 -1.63 -16.66
C ALA A 280 16.11 -0.73 -15.43
N GLU A 281 16.47 -1.31 -14.28
CA GLU A 281 16.60 -0.61 -12.98
C GLU A 281 15.32 0.06 -12.44
N LYS A 282 14.15 -0.17 -13.07
CA LYS A 282 12.86 0.37 -12.65
C LYS A 282 11.95 -0.74 -12.17
N TYR A 283 11.59 -0.70 -10.90
CA TYR A 283 10.64 -1.60 -10.27
C TYR A 283 10.04 -0.93 -9.04
N ALA A 284 8.76 -1.19 -8.78
CA ALA A 284 8.15 -0.84 -7.51
C ALA A 284 8.61 -1.81 -6.42
N ASP A 285 8.67 -1.32 -5.19
CA ASP A 285 8.95 -2.15 -4.03
C ASP A 285 8.36 -1.50 -2.78
N ARG A 286 7.93 -2.32 -1.82
CA ARG A 286 7.36 -1.89 -0.54
C ARG A 286 7.85 -2.77 0.59
N GLN A 287 8.44 -2.16 1.60
CA GLN A 287 8.74 -2.84 2.85
C GLN A 287 7.49 -2.98 3.72
N LEU A 288 7.33 -4.14 4.34
CA LEU A 288 6.25 -4.49 5.26
C LEU A 288 6.90 -4.79 6.61
N ILE A 289 6.48 -4.05 7.64
CA ILE A 289 6.97 -4.23 9.02
C ILE A 289 5.76 -4.46 9.90
N THR A 290 5.74 -5.57 10.63
CA THR A 290 4.68 -5.88 11.59
C THR A 290 5.23 -5.83 13.01
N GLN A 291 4.56 -5.10 13.90
CA GLN A 291 4.88 -5.07 15.33
C GLN A 291 3.66 -5.45 16.16
N LYS A 292 3.88 -5.95 17.38
CA LYS A 292 2.79 -6.26 18.32
C LYS A 292 2.09 -4.99 18.76
N TYR A 293 0.79 -5.08 18.93
CA TYR A 293 -0.06 -4.00 19.40
C TYR A 293 -0.97 -4.49 20.51
N SER A 294 -0.94 -3.83 21.67
CA SER A 294 -1.77 -4.20 22.82
C SER A 294 -2.05 -2.96 23.67
N ASN A 295 -3.28 -2.78 24.11
CA ASN A 295 -3.67 -1.70 25.03
C ASN A 295 -3.24 -0.30 24.56
N GLY A 296 -3.33 -0.02 23.25
CA GLY A 296 -2.93 1.27 22.70
C GLY A 296 -1.42 1.47 22.52
N GLN A 297 -0.61 0.45 22.80
CA GLN A 297 0.86 0.50 22.71
C GLN A 297 1.39 -0.42 21.60
N VAL A 298 2.32 0.10 20.80
CA VAL A 298 3.14 -0.65 19.86
C VAL A 298 4.39 -1.17 20.57
N LYS A 299 4.68 -2.46 20.41
CA LYS A 299 5.85 -3.11 21.00
C LYS A 299 6.65 -3.83 19.92
N ALA A 300 7.97 -3.64 19.97
CA ALA A 300 8.88 -4.38 19.13
C ALA A 300 8.70 -5.89 19.36
N SER A 301 8.47 -6.63 18.29
CA SER A 301 8.22 -8.07 18.34
C SER A 301 8.83 -8.83 17.18
N ASN A 302 9.04 -8.16 16.04
CA ASN A 302 9.56 -8.80 14.84
C ASN A 302 10.69 -7.96 14.25
N GLU A 303 11.77 -8.64 13.91
CA GLU A 303 12.98 -8.08 13.30
C GLU A 303 13.07 -8.40 11.80
N ARG A 304 12.15 -9.23 11.29
CA ARG A 304 12.09 -9.66 9.89
C ARG A 304 11.91 -8.48 8.95
N ILE A 305 12.70 -8.44 7.90
CA ILE A 305 12.50 -7.54 6.77
C ILE A 305 11.71 -8.26 5.69
N GLN A 306 10.52 -7.76 5.37
CA GLN A 306 9.68 -8.32 4.31
C GLN A 306 9.45 -7.28 3.23
N ILE A 307 9.94 -7.56 2.02
CA ILE A 307 9.80 -6.67 0.87
C ILE A 307 8.81 -7.31 -0.10
N ARG A 308 7.89 -6.51 -0.62
CA ARG A 308 7.01 -6.89 -1.73
C ARG A 308 7.43 -6.16 -2.98
N THR A 309 7.47 -6.87 -4.10
CA THR A 309 7.76 -6.31 -5.42
C THR A 309 6.95 -7.05 -6.50
N PRO A 310 6.61 -6.44 -7.65
CA PRO A 310 6.39 -7.21 -8.86
C PRO A 310 7.53 -8.20 -9.13
N SER A 311 7.25 -9.22 -9.92
CA SER A 311 8.31 -10.06 -10.49
C SER A 311 9.37 -9.16 -11.18
N LEU A 312 10.63 -9.34 -10.81
CA LEU A 312 11.73 -8.43 -11.18
C LEU A 312 12.11 -8.54 -12.67
N ASP A 313 11.66 -9.60 -13.34
CA ASP A 313 11.94 -9.89 -14.75
C ASP A 313 11.40 -8.82 -15.71
N ILE A 314 12.16 -8.62 -16.78
CA ILE A 314 11.72 -7.89 -17.96
C ILE A 314 11.22 -8.87 -19.01
N LYS A 315 10.14 -8.52 -19.71
CA LYS A 315 9.46 -9.42 -20.67
C LYS A 315 9.59 -8.99 -22.13
N LYS A 316 10.07 -7.77 -22.36
CA LYS A 316 10.07 -7.15 -23.69
C LYS A 316 11.50 -7.06 -24.22
N ARG A 317 11.66 -7.57 -25.43
CA ARG A 317 12.82 -7.29 -26.25
C ARG A 317 12.79 -5.85 -26.73
N ASN A 318 13.95 -5.22 -26.75
CA ASN A 318 14.15 -3.93 -27.36
C ASN A 318 13.92 -4.03 -28.86
N VAL A 319 13.47 -2.92 -29.42
CA VAL A 319 13.29 -2.72 -30.85
C VAL A 319 14.12 -1.50 -31.20
N ASP A 320 15.01 -1.62 -32.18
CA ASP A 320 15.81 -0.49 -32.64
C ASP A 320 14.99 0.49 -33.50
N ASP A 321 15.59 1.61 -33.88
CA ASP A 321 14.95 2.64 -34.73
C ASP A 321 14.53 2.11 -36.11
N LYS A 322 15.03 0.94 -36.51
CA LYS A 322 14.71 0.25 -37.78
C LYS A 322 13.63 -0.82 -37.59
N GLY A 323 13.06 -0.96 -36.40
CA GLY A 323 12.05 -1.97 -36.11
C GLY A 323 12.60 -3.38 -35.88
N GLN A 324 13.93 -3.57 -35.82
CA GLN A 324 14.54 -4.88 -35.58
C GLN A 324 14.51 -5.21 -34.10
N LYS A 325 14.01 -6.41 -33.78
CA LYS A 325 13.99 -6.94 -32.41
C LYS A 325 15.38 -7.43 -32.05
N GLU A 326 15.80 -7.14 -30.84
CA GLU A 326 17.03 -7.70 -30.27
C GLU A 326 17.01 -9.24 -30.36
N SER A 327 18.21 -9.82 -30.49
CA SER A 327 18.33 -11.28 -30.50
C SER A 327 17.85 -11.86 -29.16
N TYR A 328 17.39 -13.11 -29.18
CA TYR A 328 16.95 -13.74 -27.92
C TYR A 328 18.10 -13.85 -26.91
N GLN A 329 19.32 -14.11 -27.38
CA GLN A 329 20.49 -14.25 -26.53
C GLN A 329 20.87 -12.92 -25.87
N ASP A 330 20.90 -11.83 -26.64
CA ASP A 330 21.20 -10.50 -26.09
C ASP A 330 20.13 -10.07 -25.09
N PHE A 331 18.87 -10.42 -25.36
CA PHE A 331 17.76 -10.21 -24.41
C PHE A 331 17.98 -10.93 -23.10
N VAL A 332 18.30 -12.22 -23.14
CA VAL A 332 18.53 -13.02 -21.93
C VAL A 332 19.70 -12.45 -21.14
N GLU A 333 20.83 -12.15 -21.78
CA GLU A 333 21.98 -11.56 -21.10
C GLU A 333 21.65 -10.21 -20.44
N ARG A 334 20.97 -9.32 -21.16
CA ARG A 334 20.51 -8.03 -20.64
C ARG A 334 19.53 -8.20 -19.48
N ALA A 335 18.60 -9.15 -19.58
CA ALA A 335 17.61 -9.42 -18.56
C ALA A 335 18.25 -10.01 -17.28
N GLU A 336 19.19 -10.94 -17.42
CA GLU A 336 19.95 -11.48 -16.28
C GLU A 336 20.76 -10.40 -15.56
N LYS A 337 21.43 -9.51 -16.32
CA LYS A 337 22.16 -8.37 -15.76
C LYS A 337 21.24 -7.39 -15.04
N ASP A 338 20.05 -7.13 -15.59
CA ASP A 338 19.05 -6.30 -14.93
C ASP A 338 18.57 -6.90 -13.60
N ILE A 339 18.32 -8.22 -13.54
CA ILE A 339 18.01 -8.90 -12.27
C ILE A 339 19.14 -8.70 -11.26
N GLN A 340 20.40 -8.91 -11.66
CA GLN A 340 21.56 -8.69 -10.81
C GLN A 340 21.57 -7.26 -10.23
N THR A 341 21.39 -6.23 -11.07
CA THR A 341 21.35 -4.84 -10.63
C THR A 341 20.18 -4.56 -9.67
N LYS A 342 18.99 -5.08 -9.97
CA LYS A 342 17.80 -4.91 -9.12
C LYS A 342 17.97 -5.56 -7.75
N LEU A 343 18.50 -6.78 -7.69
CA LEU A 343 18.81 -7.47 -6.44
C LEU A 343 19.86 -6.70 -5.62
N GLY A 344 20.94 -6.21 -6.26
CA GLY A 344 21.93 -5.36 -5.60
C GLY A 344 21.38 -4.05 -5.07
N THR A 345 20.46 -3.43 -5.83
CA THR A 345 19.80 -2.19 -5.42
C THR A 345 18.86 -2.42 -4.23
N LEU A 346 18.07 -3.51 -4.24
CA LEU A 346 17.23 -3.90 -3.09
C LEU A 346 18.07 -4.21 -1.85
N ALA A 347 19.13 -5.00 -1.99
CA ALA A 347 20.01 -5.35 -0.88
C ALA A 347 20.62 -4.12 -0.22
N LYS A 348 21.11 -3.16 -1.03
CA LYS A 348 21.64 -1.89 -0.53
C LYS A 348 20.56 -0.99 0.06
N LYS A 349 19.39 -0.88 -0.57
CA LYS A 349 18.28 -0.02 -0.12
C LYS A 349 17.76 -0.44 1.26
N TYR A 350 17.72 -1.74 1.52
CA TYR A 350 17.18 -2.32 2.75
C TYR A 350 18.25 -2.85 3.71
N HIS A 351 19.51 -2.47 3.48
CA HIS A 351 20.62 -2.76 4.37
C HIS A 351 20.76 -4.25 4.72
N PHE A 352 20.63 -5.14 3.73
CA PHE A 352 20.72 -6.59 3.97
C PHE A 352 22.12 -7.03 4.47
N GLU A 353 23.15 -6.20 4.30
CA GLU A 353 24.45 -6.38 4.94
C GLU A 353 24.40 -6.35 6.48
N ASN A 354 23.39 -5.67 7.05
CA ASN A 354 23.18 -5.57 8.49
C ASN A 354 22.31 -6.70 9.05
N LEU A 355 21.87 -7.66 8.22
CA LEU A 355 21.16 -8.82 8.72
C LEU A 355 22.03 -9.57 9.73
N SER A 356 21.44 -9.81 10.89
CA SER A 356 22.00 -10.68 11.91
C SER A 356 22.13 -12.06 11.28
N GLY A 357 23.36 -12.57 11.19
CA GLY A 357 23.57 -13.98 10.88
C GLY A 357 23.01 -14.77 12.05
N GLY A 358 21.72 -15.12 12.01
CA GLY A 358 20.93 -15.71 13.10
C GLY A 358 21.40 -17.08 13.62
N GLY A 359 22.71 -17.36 13.57
CA GLY A 359 23.37 -18.55 14.09
C GLY A 359 24.84 -18.29 14.48
N GLY A 360 25.26 -17.05 14.74
CA GLY A 360 26.67 -16.73 14.99
C GLY A 360 27.46 -16.45 13.70
N ASN A 361 28.77 -16.25 13.82
CA ASN A 361 29.67 -15.82 12.73
C ASN A 361 29.71 -16.76 11.50
N ASP A 362 29.11 -17.96 11.59
CA ASP A 362 29.25 -19.03 10.61
C ASP A 362 28.04 -19.20 9.66
N LYS A 363 26.93 -18.46 9.83
CA LYS A 363 25.79 -18.52 8.89
C LYS A 363 26.03 -17.55 7.72
N PRO A 364 26.08 -18.02 6.46
CA PRO A 364 26.18 -17.12 5.31
C PRO A 364 25.04 -16.10 5.32
N LYS A 365 25.35 -14.82 5.10
CA LYS A 365 24.32 -13.79 4.99
C LYS A 365 23.60 -14.00 3.67
N ALA A 366 22.28 -14.15 3.74
CA ALA A 366 21.45 -14.21 2.54
C ALA A 366 20.05 -13.70 2.84
N PHE A 367 19.37 -13.27 1.78
CA PHE A 367 17.93 -13.05 1.75
C PHE A 367 17.28 -14.01 0.75
N VAL A 368 15.99 -14.29 0.94
CA VAL A 368 15.24 -15.19 0.07
C VAL A 368 14.37 -14.39 -0.88
N TYR A 369 14.48 -14.67 -2.18
CA TYR A 369 13.53 -14.19 -3.17
C TYR A 369 12.43 -15.24 -3.41
N ASN A 370 11.30 -15.07 -2.73
CA ASN A 370 10.11 -15.89 -2.84
C ASN A 370 9.35 -15.56 -4.13
N LEU A 371 9.56 -16.38 -5.15
CA LEU A 371 8.96 -16.20 -6.48
C LEU A 371 7.67 -17.01 -6.60
N TYR A 372 6.53 -16.33 -6.54
CA TYR A 372 5.19 -16.92 -6.55
C TYR A 372 4.66 -17.23 -7.97
N THR A 373 5.56 -17.46 -8.92
CA THR A 373 5.27 -17.63 -10.35
C THR A 373 5.20 -19.12 -10.71
N SER A 374 4.35 -19.51 -11.67
CA SER A 374 4.31 -20.90 -12.15
C SER A 374 5.50 -21.26 -13.00
N LEU A 375 5.87 -22.53 -12.97
CA LEU A 375 6.81 -23.15 -13.91
C LEU A 375 6.04 -23.88 -15.01
N ASN A 376 6.53 -23.81 -16.25
CA ASN A 376 6.00 -24.50 -17.42
C ASN A 376 4.48 -24.34 -17.62
N ASP A 377 3.95 -23.13 -17.40
CA ASP A 377 2.53 -22.85 -17.65
C ASP A 377 2.27 -22.66 -19.16
N THR A 378 2.33 -23.75 -19.93
CA THR A 378 2.35 -23.75 -21.41
C THR A 378 1.25 -22.88 -22.02
N LEU A 379 0.01 -23.03 -21.58
CA LEU A 379 -1.12 -22.22 -22.08
C LEU A 379 -1.02 -20.74 -21.70
N GLY A 380 -0.35 -20.42 -20.59
CA GLY A 380 -0.13 -19.05 -20.13
C GLY A 380 1.00 -18.38 -20.89
N ASP A 381 2.08 -19.11 -21.09
CA ASP A 381 3.27 -18.66 -21.78
C ASP A 381 2.99 -18.41 -23.26
N VAL A 382 2.23 -19.29 -23.92
CA VAL A 382 1.74 -19.08 -25.30
C VAL A 382 0.85 -17.83 -25.41
N ARG A 383 0.13 -17.46 -24.35
CA ARG A 383 -0.71 -16.24 -24.29
C ARG A 383 0.06 -15.00 -23.82
N GLY A 384 1.39 -15.05 -23.76
CA GLY A 384 2.25 -13.92 -23.43
C GLY A 384 2.40 -13.64 -21.93
N ASN A 385 2.00 -14.56 -21.04
CA ASN A 385 2.28 -14.40 -19.60
C ASN A 385 3.77 -14.59 -19.28
N LEU A 386 4.48 -15.42 -20.06
CA LEU A 386 5.93 -15.64 -20.02
C LEU A 386 6.46 -15.86 -18.58
N GLN A 387 5.75 -16.69 -17.81
CA GLN A 387 6.07 -17.00 -16.42
C GLN A 387 7.31 -17.89 -16.31
N SER A 388 7.42 -18.91 -17.16
CA SER A 388 8.61 -19.80 -17.17
C SER A 388 9.87 -19.04 -17.60
N GLN A 389 9.76 -18.18 -18.62
CA GLN A 389 10.85 -17.31 -19.04
C GLN A 389 11.28 -16.35 -17.92
N GLY A 390 10.31 -15.75 -17.21
CA GLY A 390 10.60 -14.89 -16.06
C GLY A 390 11.34 -15.64 -14.94
N ALA A 391 10.92 -16.87 -14.63
CA ALA A 391 11.59 -17.72 -13.65
C ALA A 391 13.02 -18.08 -14.06
N GLU A 392 13.23 -18.46 -15.32
CA GLU A 392 14.57 -18.71 -15.89
C GLU A 392 15.49 -17.49 -15.75
N ILE A 393 15.03 -16.31 -16.17
CA ILE A 393 15.80 -15.06 -16.09
C ILE A 393 16.15 -14.72 -14.63
N ILE A 394 15.21 -14.91 -13.71
CA ILE A 394 15.42 -14.62 -12.28
C ILE A 394 16.44 -15.58 -11.66
N LEU A 395 16.32 -16.89 -11.91
CA LEU A 395 17.26 -17.89 -11.36
C LEU A 395 18.69 -17.62 -11.85
N LYS A 396 18.87 -17.43 -13.17
CA LYS A 396 20.18 -17.12 -13.76
C LYS A 396 20.72 -15.77 -13.29
N GLY A 397 19.87 -14.76 -13.21
CA GLY A 397 20.22 -13.44 -12.68
C GLY A 397 20.63 -13.48 -11.21
N ALA A 398 20.02 -14.35 -10.39
CA ALA A 398 20.41 -14.57 -9.00
C ALA A 398 21.79 -15.25 -8.90
N HIS A 399 22.12 -16.21 -9.77
CA HIS A 399 23.48 -16.76 -9.82
C HIS A 399 24.52 -15.69 -10.19
N ARG A 400 24.21 -14.83 -11.17
CA ARG A 400 25.08 -13.68 -11.52
C ARG A 400 25.27 -12.72 -10.34
N TYR A 401 24.19 -12.39 -9.65
CA TYR A 401 24.25 -11.60 -8.43
C TYR A 401 25.16 -12.25 -7.38
N ASN A 402 24.97 -13.53 -7.08
CA ASN A 402 25.74 -14.25 -6.07
C ASN A 402 27.23 -14.36 -6.43
N LEU A 403 27.56 -14.55 -7.71
CA LEU A 403 28.94 -14.50 -8.19
C LEU A 403 29.61 -13.15 -7.86
N GLU A 404 28.91 -12.03 -8.05
CA GLU A 404 29.43 -10.70 -7.71
C GLU A 404 29.63 -10.54 -6.20
N GLN A 405 28.79 -11.19 -5.38
CA GLN A 405 28.86 -11.11 -3.93
C GLN A 405 30.08 -11.83 -3.34
N LEU A 406 30.64 -12.83 -4.04
CA LEU A 406 31.89 -13.49 -3.65
C LEU A 406 33.09 -12.52 -3.57
N GLN A 407 32.98 -11.33 -4.17
CA GLN A 407 34.02 -10.30 -4.15
C GLN A 407 33.73 -9.17 -3.14
N LYS A 408 32.68 -9.31 -2.31
CA LYS A 408 32.22 -8.27 -1.37
C LYS A 408 32.31 -8.77 0.06
N GLU A 409 32.62 -7.84 0.97
CA GLU A 409 32.66 -8.08 2.40
C GLU A 409 31.73 -7.10 3.14
N PRO A 410 30.69 -7.58 3.85
CA PRO A 410 30.26 -8.99 3.90
C PRO A 410 29.57 -9.42 2.61
N SER A 411 29.75 -10.68 2.19
CA SER A 411 28.99 -11.26 1.08
C SER A 411 27.53 -11.47 1.50
N VAL A 412 26.57 -11.03 0.68
CA VAL A 412 25.13 -11.23 0.94
C VAL A 412 24.48 -11.91 -0.25
N PHE A 413 24.18 -13.21 -0.13
CA PHE A 413 23.58 -13.99 -1.21
C PHE A 413 22.06 -13.79 -1.33
N CYS A 414 21.53 -14.14 -2.50
CA CYS A 414 20.11 -14.25 -2.83
C CYS A 414 19.81 -15.70 -3.18
N PHE A 415 18.94 -16.35 -2.42
CA PHE A 415 18.40 -17.68 -2.77
C PHE A 415 16.97 -17.53 -3.30
N VAL A 416 16.68 -18.13 -4.45
CA VAL A 416 15.36 -18.02 -5.09
C VAL A 416 14.50 -19.22 -4.69
N GLN A 417 13.38 -18.95 -4.03
CA GLN A 417 12.39 -19.96 -3.68
C GLN A 417 11.19 -19.86 -4.62
N ASN A 418 11.27 -20.56 -5.75
CA ASN A 418 10.19 -20.61 -6.74
C ASN A 418 9.21 -21.76 -6.42
N ILE A 419 8.34 -21.58 -5.41
CA ILE A 419 7.23 -22.51 -5.15
C ILE A 419 5.94 -21.96 -5.81
N PRO A 420 5.34 -22.64 -6.80
CA PRO A 420 4.13 -22.18 -7.48
C PRO A 420 2.88 -22.18 -6.58
N VAL A 421 2.38 -21.00 -6.21
CA VAL A 421 1.24 -20.86 -5.26
C VAL A 421 -0.15 -20.81 -5.89
N ASN A 422 -0.24 -20.85 -7.22
CA ASN A 422 -1.52 -20.78 -7.95
C ASN A 422 -2.12 -22.17 -8.25
N GLY A 423 -1.41 -23.25 -7.93
CA GLY A 423 -1.82 -24.61 -8.25
C GLY A 423 -1.96 -24.85 -9.75
N PHE A 424 -1.11 -24.22 -10.56
CA PHE A 424 -1.00 -24.42 -12.01
C PHE A 424 0.47 -24.52 -12.42
N GLY A 425 0.72 -25.18 -13.54
CA GLY A 425 2.08 -25.44 -14.03
C GLY A 425 2.70 -26.68 -13.39
N SER A 426 3.98 -26.90 -13.66
CA SER A 426 4.75 -27.99 -13.05
C SER A 426 4.86 -27.78 -11.53
N SER A 427 4.72 -28.87 -10.78
CA SER A 427 5.22 -28.98 -9.42
C SER A 427 6.75 -28.88 -9.38
N LEU A 428 7.31 -28.68 -8.19
CA LEU A 428 8.73 -28.93 -7.96
C LEU A 428 9.00 -30.45 -7.93
N GLY A 429 10.25 -30.83 -8.15
CA GLY A 429 10.70 -32.22 -8.15
C GLY A 429 11.96 -32.44 -8.99
N TYR A 430 12.67 -33.53 -8.67
CA TYR A 430 13.86 -33.98 -9.38
C TYR A 430 13.55 -35.09 -10.39
N GLY A 431 14.39 -35.26 -11.41
CA GLY A 431 14.30 -36.37 -12.37
C GLY A 431 13.20 -36.20 -13.42
N SER A 432 12.66 -34.98 -13.58
CA SER A 432 11.65 -34.70 -14.60
C SER A 432 12.26 -34.55 -16.00
N GLY A 433 13.59 -34.37 -16.10
CA GLY A 433 14.27 -34.03 -17.35
C GLY A 433 14.08 -32.56 -17.76
N ASN A 434 13.36 -31.77 -16.96
CA ASN A 434 13.19 -30.34 -17.19
C ASN A 434 14.19 -29.55 -16.32
N ALA A 435 15.23 -29.02 -16.96
CA ALA A 435 16.32 -28.31 -16.28
C ALA A 435 15.85 -27.11 -15.44
N LEU A 436 14.82 -26.37 -15.89
CA LEU A 436 14.28 -25.24 -15.12
C LEU A 436 13.55 -25.72 -13.87
N GLN A 437 12.81 -26.82 -13.96
CA GLN A 437 12.11 -27.41 -12.82
C GLN A 437 13.11 -27.96 -11.79
N GLU A 438 14.14 -28.68 -12.23
CA GLU A 438 15.18 -29.21 -11.36
C GLU A 438 15.97 -28.09 -10.67
N GLU A 439 16.28 -27.01 -11.41
CA GLU A 439 16.91 -25.82 -10.84
C GLU A 439 16.03 -25.13 -9.79
N ALA A 440 14.77 -24.87 -10.14
CA ALA A 440 13.82 -24.26 -9.21
C ALA A 440 13.64 -25.09 -7.94
N THR A 441 13.69 -26.42 -8.07
CA THR A 441 13.61 -27.36 -6.95
C THR A 441 14.84 -27.23 -6.05
N LEU A 442 16.05 -27.33 -6.62
CA LEU A 442 17.29 -27.21 -5.87
C LEU A 442 17.42 -25.85 -5.16
N MET A 443 17.12 -24.75 -5.86
CA MET A 443 17.21 -23.41 -5.27
C MET A 443 16.16 -23.16 -4.18
N ALA A 444 14.95 -23.72 -4.31
CA ALA A 444 13.95 -23.67 -3.25
C ALA A 444 14.37 -24.45 -2.00
N GLU A 445 14.94 -25.64 -2.18
CA GLU A 445 15.46 -26.43 -1.05
C GLU A 445 16.67 -25.74 -0.38
N MET A 446 17.56 -25.13 -1.16
CA MET A 446 18.65 -24.30 -0.62
C MET A 446 18.13 -23.10 0.20
N ALA A 447 17.11 -22.38 -0.29
CA ALA A 447 16.51 -21.27 0.45
C ALA A 447 15.91 -21.73 1.79
N MET A 448 15.20 -22.86 1.80
CA MET A 448 14.66 -23.43 3.03
C MET A 448 15.76 -23.92 3.98
N LEU A 449 16.83 -24.54 3.47
CA LEU A 449 17.99 -24.93 4.30
C LEU A 449 18.68 -23.73 4.93
N HIS A 450 18.82 -22.62 4.20
CA HIS A 450 19.32 -21.37 4.77
C HIS A 450 18.41 -20.84 5.88
N THR A 451 17.09 -20.90 5.68
CA THR A 451 16.09 -20.50 6.68
C THR A 451 16.17 -21.38 7.93
N LEU A 452 16.36 -22.68 7.76
CA LEU A 452 16.42 -23.71 8.80
C LEU A 452 17.82 -23.89 9.42
N TYR A 453 18.78 -23.05 9.06
CA TYR A 453 20.18 -23.16 9.42
C TYR A 453 20.41 -23.02 10.94
N LYS A 454 20.83 -24.12 11.59
CA LYS A 454 21.26 -24.17 13.00
C LYS A 454 22.72 -24.63 13.15
N ASN A 455 23.62 -24.12 12.30
CA ASN A 455 25.05 -24.50 12.25
C ASN A 455 25.32 -25.99 11.96
N GLU A 456 24.42 -26.65 11.24
CA GLU A 456 24.61 -28.04 10.82
C GLU A 456 25.71 -28.12 9.74
N GLU A 457 26.77 -28.90 10.00
CA GLU A 457 27.89 -29.09 9.06
C GLU A 457 27.44 -29.60 7.69
N SER A 458 26.39 -30.41 7.65
CA SER A 458 25.74 -30.90 6.43
C SER A 458 25.20 -29.76 5.57
N ILE A 459 24.56 -28.74 6.16
CA ILE A 459 24.06 -27.57 5.42
C ILE A 459 25.23 -26.72 4.91
N ARG A 460 26.30 -26.57 5.70
CA ARG A 460 27.53 -25.88 5.25
C ARG A 460 28.13 -26.52 4.00
N LYS A 461 28.16 -27.85 3.96
CA LYS A 461 28.64 -28.59 2.78
C LYS A 461 27.80 -28.28 1.53
N VAL A 462 26.48 -28.20 1.65
CA VAL A 462 25.58 -27.81 0.55
C VAL A 462 25.89 -26.38 0.07
N MET A 463 26.06 -25.43 0.98
CA MET A 463 26.37 -24.05 0.62
C MET A 463 27.76 -23.91 -0.02
N ALA A 464 28.75 -24.67 0.45
CA ALA A 464 30.09 -24.69 -0.13
C ALA A 464 30.09 -25.26 -1.57
N LEU A 465 29.27 -26.26 -1.86
CA LEU A 465 29.10 -26.78 -3.23
C LEU A 465 28.53 -25.71 -4.17
N TYR A 466 27.61 -24.88 -3.67
CA TYR A 466 27.09 -23.76 -4.45
C TYR A 466 28.16 -22.70 -4.72
N GLU A 467 28.97 -22.34 -3.74
CA GLU A 467 30.11 -21.43 -3.94
C GLU A 467 31.12 -21.98 -4.95
N GLN A 468 31.42 -23.28 -4.91
CA GLN A 468 32.27 -23.95 -5.90
C GLN A 468 31.67 -23.86 -7.31
N TYR A 469 30.37 -24.11 -7.45
CA TYR A 469 29.66 -23.91 -8.72
C TYR A 469 29.79 -22.46 -9.22
N LEU A 470 29.65 -21.47 -8.33
CA LEU A 470 29.79 -20.06 -8.71
C LEU A 470 31.19 -19.75 -9.26
N HIS A 471 32.25 -20.38 -8.73
CA HIS A 471 33.64 -20.25 -9.18
C HIS A 471 34.00 -21.05 -10.46
N SER A 472 33.13 -21.95 -10.92
CA SER A 472 33.43 -22.81 -12.07
C SER A 472 33.50 -22.03 -13.40
N GLU A 473 34.46 -22.38 -14.26
CA GLU A 473 34.64 -21.77 -15.59
C GLU A 473 34.99 -22.87 -16.64
N PRO A 474 34.17 -23.08 -17.70
CA PRO A 474 32.89 -22.42 -17.97
C PRO A 474 31.77 -22.94 -17.05
N ARG A 475 31.04 -22.03 -16.42
CA ARG A 475 29.90 -22.37 -15.56
C ARG A 475 28.72 -22.92 -16.36
N LYS A 476 28.06 -23.96 -15.84
CA LYS A 476 26.76 -24.42 -16.38
C LYS A 476 25.69 -23.34 -16.18
N PRO A 477 24.67 -23.23 -17.06
CA PRO A 477 23.62 -22.22 -16.89
C PRO A 477 22.82 -22.34 -15.58
N TYR A 478 22.73 -23.57 -15.04
CA TYR A 478 21.99 -23.92 -13.84
C TYR A 478 22.87 -24.73 -12.89
N PHE A 479 22.69 -24.51 -11.58
CA PHE A 479 23.43 -25.21 -10.54
C PHE A 479 23.10 -26.71 -10.57
N SER A 480 21.82 -27.06 -10.69
CA SER A 480 21.31 -28.44 -10.80
C SER A 480 21.96 -29.28 -11.91
N GLN A 481 22.55 -28.65 -12.92
CA GLN A 481 23.23 -29.32 -14.04
C GLN A 481 24.73 -29.52 -13.81
N SER A 482 25.33 -28.85 -12.82
CA SER A 482 26.75 -28.99 -12.49
C SER A 482 27.00 -30.25 -11.65
N GLU A 483 28.27 -30.64 -11.54
CA GLU A 483 28.63 -31.80 -10.70
C GLU A 483 28.40 -31.47 -9.21
N GLU A 484 28.75 -30.25 -8.81
CA GLU A 484 28.51 -29.72 -7.47
C GLU A 484 27.02 -29.68 -7.14
N GLY A 485 26.15 -29.32 -8.09
CA GLY A 485 24.71 -29.31 -7.90
C GLY A 485 24.11 -30.70 -7.73
N LYS A 486 24.61 -31.70 -8.46
CA LYS A 486 24.21 -33.11 -8.27
C LYS A 486 24.62 -33.61 -6.88
N GLN A 487 25.82 -33.27 -6.43
CA GLN A 487 26.29 -33.58 -5.08
C GLN A 487 25.47 -32.86 -4.01
N ALA A 488 25.08 -31.61 -4.26
CA ALA A 488 24.21 -30.85 -3.37
C ALA A 488 22.85 -31.53 -3.24
N ILE A 489 22.22 -31.96 -4.34
CA ILE A 489 20.95 -32.72 -4.31
C ILE A 489 21.10 -33.97 -3.43
N ILE A 490 22.16 -34.76 -3.61
CA ILE A 490 22.41 -35.97 -2.79
C ILE A 490 22.54 -35.60 -1.30
N ALA A 491 23.31 -34.56 -0.97
CA ALA A 491 23.50 -34.11 0.40
C ALA A 491 22.19 -33.62 1.03
N ILE A 492 21.36 -32.89 0.29
CA ILE A 492 20.05 -32.41 0.75
C ILE A 492 19.11 -33.58 1.01
N GLN A 493 19.08 -34.60 0.14
CA GLN A 493 18.27 -35.80 0.36
C GLN A 493 18.72 -36.55 1.64
N ALA A 494 20.02 -36.61 1.91
CA ALA A 494 20.53 -37.20 3.15
C ALA A 494 20.10 -36.41 4.40
N ILE A 495 20.11 -35.07 4.33
CA ILE A 495 19.60 -34.20 5.42
C ILE A 495 18.10 -34.45 5.63
N LYS A 496 17.31 -34.47 4.56
CA LYS A 496 15.86 -34.70 4.63
C LYS A 496 15.54 -36.07 5.23
N GLU A 497 16.30 -37.10 4.91
CA GLU A 497 16.11 -38.43 5.51
C GLU A 497 16.34 -38.42 7.03
N GLN A 498 17.32 -37.65 7.52
CA GLN A 498 17.53 -37.46 8.96
C GLN A 498 16.35 -36.72 9.61
N TRP A 499 15.80 -35.70 8.93
CA TRP A 499 14.66 -34.93 9.40
C TRP A 499 13.32 -35.67 9.34
N LYS A 500 13.25 -36.87 8.73
CA LYS A 500 12.07 -37.74 8.78
C LYS A 500 11.82 -38.40 10.14
N GLN A 501 12.75 -38.28 11.10
CA GLN A 501 12.53 -38.76 12.46
C GLN A 501 11.70 -37.76 13.31
N PRO A 502 10.65 -38.21 14.02
CA PRO A 502 9.88 -37.34 14.91
C PRO A 502 10.75 -36.69 15.98
N THR A 503 10.37 -35.49 16.43
CA THR A 503 11.07 -34.80 17.52
C THR A 503 10.11 -34.28 18.58
N GLN A 504 10.63 -34.11 19.80
CA GLN A 504 9.89 -33.51 20.91
C GLN A 504 9.88 -31.98 20.85
N THR A 505 10.87 -31.36 20.18
CA THR A 505 10.91 -29.91 20.00
C THR A 505 9.97 -29.51 18.87
N ALA A 506 8.94 -28.74 19.19
CA ALA A 506 7.83 -28.53 18.26
C ALA A 506 7.55 -27.03 18.09
N ASP A 507 8.22 -26.45 17.09
CA ASP A 507 8.09 -25.06 16.69
C ASP A 507 7.86 -24.94 15.16
N ALA A 508 7.72 -23.71 14.67
CA ALA A 508 7.52 -23.45 13.24
C ALA A 508 8.68 -23.93 12.36
N GLN A 509 9.92 -23.87 12.85
CA GLN A 509 11.09 -24.35 12.11
C GLN A 509 11.04 -25.86 11.94
N GLU A 510 10.70 -26.58 13.01
CA GLU A 510 10.54 -28.01 12.94
C GLU A 510 9.39 -28.41 12.02
N CYS A 511 8.24 -27.72 12.10
CA CYS A 511 7.15 -27.95 11.15
C CYS A 511 7.62 -27.82 9.70
N LEU A 512 8.38 -26.76 9.36
CA LEU A 512 8.92 -26.58 8.01
C LEU A 512 9.92 -27.69 7.64
N LYS A 513 10.83 -28.08 8.55
CA LYS A 513 11.77 -29.20 8.36
C LYS A 513 11.04 -30.48 7.99
N ARG A 514 10.02 -30.85 8.76
CA ARG A 514 9.23 -32.07 8.59
C ARG A 514 8.43 -32.07 7.29
N MET A 515 7.83 -30.94 6.93
CA MET A 515 7.10 -30.80 5.67
C MET A 515 8.05 -30.88 4.47
N MET A 516 9.22 -30.23 4.53
CA MET A 516 10.25 -30.31 3.49
C MET A 516 10.81 -31.74 3.36
N ALA A 517 11.09 -32.40 4.48
CA ALA A 517 11.62 -33.78 4.50
C ALA A 517 10.70 -34.82 3.86
N ASN A 518 9.40 -34.51 3.78
CA ASN A 518 8.37 -35.35 3.15
C ASN A 518 7.87 -34.76 1.83
N ASP A 519 8.65 -33.87 1.20
CA ASP A 519 8.40 -33.34 -0.15
C ASP A 519 7.07 -32.61 -0.34
N LEU A 520 6.48 -32.06 0.74
CA LEU A 520 5.20 -31.36 0.60
C LEU A 520 5.31 -30.08 -0.25
N HIS A 521 6.49 -29.47 -0.37
CA HIS A 521 6.76 -28.38 -1.32
C HIS A 521 6.73 -28.81 -2.79
N PHE A 522 6.73 -30.11 -3.09
CA PHE A 522 6.51 -30.63 -4.44
C PHE A 522 5.01 -30.69 -4.78
N GLU A 523 4.11 -30.54 -3.80
CA GLU A 523 2.67 -30.61 -4.01
C GLU A 523 2.02 -29.23 -4.01
N HIS A 524 1.20 -28.95 -5.04
CA HIS A 524 0.50 -27.67 -5.18
C HIS A 524 -0.41 -27.34 -4.01
N ASP A 525 -1.00 -28.35 -3.36
CA ASP A 525 -1.92 -28.19 -2.24
C ASP A 525 -1.25 -27.59 -1.00
N TYR A 526 0.07 -27.73 -0.85
CA TYR A 526 0.81 -27.17 0.29
C TYR A 526 1.63 -25.94 -0.08
N SER A 527 1.73 -25.57 -1.36
CA SER A 527 2.57 -24.47 -1.84
C SER A 527 2.40 -23.17 -1.04
N LYS A 528 1.16 -22.77 -0.74
CA LYS A 528 0.90 -21.55 0.04
C LYS A 528 1.31 -21.67 1.49
N THR A 529 1.00 -22.80 2.12
CA THR A 529 1.35 -23.06 3.52
C THR A 529 2.87 -23.13 3.69
N MET A 530 3.56 -23.81 2.76
CA MET A 530 5.03 -23.86 2.72
C MET A 530 5.64 -22.47 2.55
N GLN A 531 5.16 -21.68 1.57
CA GLN A 531 5.63 -20.31 1.35
C GLN A 531 5.37 -19.39 2.55
N ALA A 532 4.16 -19.43 3.14
CA ALA A 532 3.83 -18.61 4.30
C ALA A 532 4.68 -18.98 5.53
N LEU A 533 4.92 -20.27 5.76
CA LEU A 533 5.77 -20.73 6.86
C LEU A 533 7.25 -20.38 6.64
N SER A 534 7.75 -20.49 5.41
CA SER A 534 9.11 -20.07 5.04
C SER A 534 9.30 -18.58 5.27
N VAL A 535 8.43 -17.74 4.68
CA VAL A 535 8.49 -16.27 4.83
C VAL A 535 8.36 -15.85 6.30
N PHE A 536 7.56 -16.56 7.11
CA PHE A 536 7.43 -16.28 8.54
C PHE A 536 8.77 -16.47 9.28
N LEU A 537 9.56 -17.48 8.89
CA LEU A 537 10.83 -17.85 9.53
C LEU A 537 12.06 -17.13 8.95
N GLU A 538 11.96 -16.59 7.74
CA GLU A 538 13.03 -15.87 7.07
C GLU A 538 13.39 -14.56 7.80
N ALA A 539 14.68 -14.25 7.93
CA ALA A 539 15.13 -12.97 8.47
C ALA A 539 14.91 -11.82 7.46
N ALA A 540 15.10 -12.10 6.18
CA ALA A 540 14.86 -11.18 5.08
C ALA A 540 14.25 -11.89 3.88
N SER A 541 13.10 -11.39 3.44
CA SER A 541 12.32 -11.97 2.35
C SER A 541 11.95 -10.90 1.33
N ILE A 542 12.01 -11.28 0.06
CA ILE A 542 11.41 -10.52 -1.05
C ILE A 542 10.32 -11.40 -1.64
N GLY A 543 9.07 -10.94 -1.67
CA GLY A 543 7.96 -11.63 -2.33
C GLY A 543 7.67 -11.03 -3.70
N GLY A 544 7.77 -11.85 -4.76
CA GLY A 544 7.56 -11.45 -6.16
C GLY A 544 6.46 -12.24 -6.87
N CYS A 545 5.58 -11.55 -7.61
CA CYS A 545 4.66 -12.23 -8.54
C CYS A 545 4.32 -11.38 -9.79
N LYS A 546 3.71 -12.00 -10.82
CA LYS A 546 3.44 -11.32 -12.11
C LYS A 546 2.73 -9.98 -11.96
N SER A 547 1.71 -9.84 -11.13
CA SER A 547 1.00 -8.56 -10.89
C SER A 547 1.36 -7.92 -9.55
N GLY A 548 2.25 -8.54 -8.76
CA GLY A 548 2.58 -8.14 -7.39
C GLY A 548 1.44 -8.35 -6.37
N ASN A 549 0.20 -8.55 -6.80
CA ASN A 549 -0.96 -8.18 -5.97
C ASN A 549 -1.65 -9.35 -5.28
N GLU A 550 -2.29 -10.25 -6.04
CA GLU A 550 -3.19 -11.27 -5.49
C GLU A 550 -2.43 -12.33 -4.67
N ARG A 551 -1.36 -12.88 -5.24
CA ARG A 551 -0.62 -14.01 -4.64
C ARG A 551 0.21 -13.58 -3.44
N ALA A 552 0.87 -12.43 -3.53
CA ALA A 552 1.61 -11.88 -2.41
C ALA A 552 0.69 -11.50 -1.25
N GLN A 553 -0.52 -11.01 -1.54
CA GLN A 553 -1.54 -10.79 -0.52
C GLN A 553 -1.95 -12.10 0.19
N ALA A 554 -2.15 -13.19 -0.56
CA ALA A 554 -2.51 -14.48 0.02
C ALA A 554 -1.42 -15.05 0.96
N ILE A 555 -0.15 -14.92 0.57
CA ILE A 555 0.99 -15.36 1.39
C ILE A 555 1.19 -14.43 2.60
N ASN A 556 1.34 -13.12 2.36
CA ASN A 556 1.61 -12.16 3.43
C ASN A 556 0.45 -12.10 4.44
N GLY A 557 -0.79 -12.30 3.99
CA GLY A 557 -1.96 -12.41 4.88
C GLY A 557 -1.85 -13.60 5.84
N ARG A 558 -1.38 -14.76 5.37
CA ARG A 558 -1.13 -15.93 6.22
C ARG A 558 0.08 -15.74 7.14
N VAL A 559 1.12 -15.05 6.67
CA VAL A 559 2.27 -14.65 7.51
C VAL A 559 1.79 -13.77 8.66
N ALA A 560 0.89 -12.80 8.42
CA ALA A 560 0.32 -11.99 9.48
C ALA A 560 -0.51 -12.82 10.48
N MET A 561 -1.18 -13.89 10.04
CA MET A 561 -1.85 -14.81 10.96
C MET A 561 -0.86 -15.62 11.81
N LEU A 562 0.28 -16.01 11.24
CA LEU A 562 1.37 -16.63 12.00
C LEU A 562 1.97 -15.65 13.02
N ASP A 563 2.14 -14.37 12.66
CA ASP A 563 2.62 -13.33 13.58
C ASP A 563 1.62 -13.07 14.73
N ALA A 564 0.32 -13.05 14.44
CA ALA A 564 -0.74 -12.62 15.37
C ALA A 564 -1.37 -13.77 16.19
N LYS A 565 -1.51 -14.95 15.59
CA LYS A 565 -2.31 -16.08 16.07
C LYS A 565 -1.52 -17.37 16.18
N PHE A 566 -0.21 -17.26 16.41
CA PHE A 566 0.68 -18.42 16.55
C PHE A 566 0.17 -19.43 17.58
N ASP A 567 -0.36 -18.95 18.71
CA ASP A 567 -0.87 -19.81 19.79
C ASP A 567 -2.05 -20.69 19.33
N GLU A 568 -2.96 -20.16 18.50
CA GLU A 568 -4.07 -20.93 17.91
C GLU A 568 -3.57 -21.98 16.90
N LEU A 569 -2.38 -21.77 16.32
CA LEU A 569 -1.74 -22.66 15.35
C LEU A 569 -0.71 -23.61 15.99
N SER A 570 -0.38 -23.42 17.27
CA SER A 570 0.66 -24.18 17.95
C SER A 570 0.35 -25.68 17.96
N THR A 571 -0.89 -26.09 18.26
CA THR A 571 -1.28 -27.50 18.28
C THR A 571 -1.10 -28.21 16.93
N PRO A 572 -1.65 -27.72 15.80
CA PRO A 572 -1.43 -28.37 14.51
C PRO A 572 0.04 -28.31 14.04
N ILE A 573 0.79 -27.25 14.38
CA ILE A 573 2.25 -27.18 14.15
C ILE A 573 2.97 -28.29 14.93
N GLN A 574 2.62 -28.47 16.20
CA GLN A 574 3.22 -29.49 17.05
C GLN A 574 2.89 -30.91 16.58
N ALA A 575 1.68 -31.13 16.08
CA ALA A 575 1.26 -32.41 15.53
C ALA A 575 2.12 -32.86 14.34
N ILE A 576 2.58 -31.93 13.50
CA ILE A 576 3.50 -32.24 12.38
C ILE A 576 4.90 -32.60 12.88
N ALA A 577 5.40 -31.88 13.90
CA ALA A 577 6.72 -32.15 14.51
C ALA A 577 6.80 -33.57 15.11
N GLN A 578 5.71 -34.04 15.71
CA GLN A 578 5.64 -35.31 16.44
C GLN A 578 5.12 -36.49 15.60
N ALA A 579 4.51 -36.23 14.44
CA ALA A 579 3.93 -37.25 13.57
C ALA A 579 5.00 -38.15 12.94
N ASN A 580 4.68 -39.42 12.69
CA ASN A 580 5.52 -40.29 11.85
C ASN A 580 5.38 -39.89 10.38
N SER A 581 6.35 -40.24 9.52
CA SER A 581 6.36 -39.83 8.10
C SER A 581 5.07 -40.17 7.35
N GLY A 582 4.42 -41.31 7.66
CA GLY A 582 3.14 -41.71 7.05
C GLY A 582 1.95 -40.82 7.43
N GLU A 583 2.05 -40.04 8.51
CA GLU A 583 0.98 -39.19 9.05
C GLU A 583 1.17 -37.70 8.69
N ILE A 584 2.37 -37.32 8.21
CA ILE A 584 2.75 -35.92 7.96
C ILE A 584 1.79 -35.22 7.01
N LYS A 585 1.34 -35.90 5.94
CA LYS A 585 0.40 -35.32 4.98
C LYS A 585 -0.95 -34.98 5.61
N GLN A 586 -1.49 -35.87 6.45
CA GLN A 586 -2.73 -35.62 7.18
C GLN A 586 -2.56 -34.43 8.15
N LYS A 587 -1.46 -34.40 8.92
CA LYS A 587 -1.18 -33.31 9.86
C LYS A 587 -0.94 -31.97 9.17
N ALA A 588 -0.28 -31.98 8.01
CA ALA A 588 -0.14 -30.81 7.15
C ALA A 588 -1.49 -30.29 6.65
N ASN A 589 -2.44 -31.17 6.32
CA ASN A 589 -3.81 -30.77 5.97
C ASN A 589 -4.55 -30.12 7.15
N GLU A 590 -4.39 -30.67 8.36
CA GLU A 590 -4.97 -30.08 9.59
C GLU A 590 -4.40 -28.67 9.85
N PHE A 591 -3.08 -28.50 9.72
CA PHE A 591 -2.42 -27.19 9.82
C PHE A 591 -2.87 -26.21 8.75
N LYS A 592 -2.84 -26.62 7.48
CA LYS A 592 -3.33 -25.82 6.35
C LYS A 592 -4.76 -25.35 6.57
N SER A 593 -5.66 -26.27 6.93
CA SER A 593 -7.08 -25.97 7.17
C SER A 593 -7.27 -24.99 8.32
N SER A 594 -6.47 -25.12 9.38
CA SER A 594 -6.50 -24.20 10.53
C SER A 594 -6.03 -22.80 10.12
N LEU A 595 -4.91 -22.70 9.42
CA LEU A 595 -4.38 -21.43 8.91
C LEU A 595 -5.34 -20.75 7.92
N ASP A 596 -5.89 -21.51 6.97
CA ASP A 596 -6.87 -21.02 6.01
C ASP A 596 -8.16 -20.53 6.70
N SER A 597 -8.61 -21.24 7.74
CA SER A 597 -9.79 -20.85 8.53
C SER A 597 -9.58 -19.57 9.31
N ILE A 598 -8.42 -19.41 9.97
CA ILE A 598 -8.06 -18.19 10.69
C ILE A 598 -7.92 -17.03 9.70
N TYR A 599 -7.25 -17.25 8.56
CA TYR A 599 -7.11 -16.24 7.52
C TYR A 599 -8.46 -15.79 6.94
N ASN A 600 -9.36 -16.72 6.60
CA ASN A 600 -10.71 -16.40 6.13
C ASN A 600 -11.53 -15.65 7.18
N ARG A 601 -11.34 -15.98 8.46
CA ARG A 601 -12.06 -15.35 9.57
C ARG A 601 -11.54 -13.94 9.82
N GLU A 602 -10.22 -13.75 9.94
CA GLU A 602 -9.65 -12.51 10.51
C GLU A 602 -8.76 -11.69 9.55
N GLY A 603 -8.20 -12.29 8.50
CA GLY A 603 -7.06 -11.72 7.77
C GLY A 603 -7.30 -11.31 6.32
N LEU A 604 -8.43 -11.66 5.70
CA LEU A 604 -8.65 -11.45 4.25
C LEU A 604 -8.50 -10.00 3.81
N GLN A 605 -8.81 -9.05 4.69
CA GLN A 605 -8.82 -7.61 4.43
C GLN A 605 -7.99 -6.83 5.47
N GLY A 606 -7.02 -7.49 6.13
CA GLY A 606 -6.09 -6.85 7.07
C GLY A 606 -4.96 -6.07 6.38
N GLY A 607 -3.98 -5.59 7.14
CA GLY A 607 -2.91 -4.70 6.65
C GLY A 607 -2.15 -5.24 5.43
N MET A 608 -1.85 -6.54 5.41
CA MET A 608 -1.13 -7.18 4.29
C MET A 608 -1.94 -7.23 2.98
N SER A 609 -3.27 -7.13 3.06
CA SER A 609 -4.17 -7.03 1.91
C SER A 609 -4.22 -5.62 1.31
N VAL A 610 -3.96 -4.60 2.14
CA VAL A 610 -4.02 -3.19 1.73
C VAL A 610 -2.92 -2.81 0.75
N VAL A 611 -1.79 -3.54 0.76
CA VAL A 611 -0.66 -3.27 -0.14
C VAL A 611 -1.09 -3.25 -1.61
N SER A 612 -2.04 -4.09 -2.01
CA SER A 612 -2.59 -4.03 -3.36
C SER A 612 -3.42 -2.77 -3.61
N LEU A 613 -4.21 -2.29 -2.65
CA LEU A 613 -4.98 -1.04 -2.78
C LEU A 613 -4.04 0.12 -3.08
N ILE A 614 -2.94 0.10 -2.36
CA ILE A 614 -1.85 1.06 -2.40
C ILE A 614 -1.07 0.98 -3.74
N ASP A 615 -0.78 -0.22 -4.25
CA ASP A 615 0.01 -0.43 -5.48
C ASP A 615 -0.72 -0.07 -6.78
N GLN A 616 -2.03 -0.33 -6.87
CA GLN A 616 -2.80 -0.20 -8.12
C GLN A 616 -4.08 0.64 -7.98
N GLY A 617 -4.25 1.35 -6.87
CA GLY A 617 -5.43 2.20 -6.61
C GLY A 617 -6.73 1.42 -6.42
N GLY A 618 -6.67 0.15 -6.01
CA GLY A 618 -7.87 -0.65 -5.78
C GLY A 618 -7.60 -2.11 -5.40
N PRO A 619 -8.64 -2.82 -4.93
CA PRO A 619 -8.53 -4.20 -4.47
C PRO A 619 -7.95 -5.14 -5.53
N ALA A 620 -7.14 -6.08 -5.07
CA ALA A 620 -6.70 -7.22 -5.86
C ALA A 620 -7.93 -8.02 -6.30
N LYS A 621 -7.85 -8.72 -7.45
CA LYS A 621 -8.95 -9.58 -7.90
C LYS A 621 -8.67 -11.01 -7.42
N VAL A 622 -8.98 -11.30 -6.16
CA VAL A 622 -8.78 -12.64 -5.58
C VAL A 622 -10.08 -13.45 -5.66
N GLU A 623 -10.01 -14.63 -6.27
CA GLU A 623 -11.10 -15.61 -6.31
C GLU A 623 -10.62 -16.93 -5.67
N ALA A 624 -11.53 -17.66 -5.02
CA ALA A 624 -11.31 -19.03 -4.58
C ALA A 624 -11.77 -20.03 -5.66
N LYS A 625 -11.09 -21.17 -5.80
CA LYS A 625 -11.54 -22.25 -6.71
C LYS A 625 -12.85 -22.86 -6.16
N SER A 626 -13.79 -23.16 -7.06
CA SER A 626 -15.08 -23.76 -6.69
C SER A 626 -15.02 -25.28 -6.84
N ASN A 627 -15.37 -26.04 -5.80
CA ASN A 627 -15.38 -27.51 -5.81
C ASN A 627 -16.58 -28.14 -6.58
N GLY A 628 -17.24 -27.37 -7.45
CA GLY A 628 -18.42 -27.86 -8.19
C GLY A 628 -18.01 -28.88 -9.27
N PRO A 629 -18.86 -29.87 -9.62
CA PRO A 629 -18.56 -30.97 -10.55
C PRO A 629 -18.52 -30.53 -12.03
N GLY A 630 -17.93 -29.37 -12.31
CA GLY A 630 -17.77 -28.80 -13.63
C GLY A 630 -16.30 -28.55 -13.92
N VAL A 631 -15.61 -29.60 -14.37
CA VAL A 631 -14.22 -29.64 -14.87
C VAL A 631 -13.88 -28.42 -15.74
N PHE A 632 -14.85 -27.80 -16.42
CA PHE A 632 -14.64 -26.64 -17.29
C PHE A 632 -14.36 -25.29 -16.59
N LYS A 633 -14.75 -25.06 -15.33
CA LYS A 633 -14.53 -23.75 -14.66
C LYS A 633 -13.13 -23.59 -14.10
N GLU A 634 -12.53 -24.68 -13.62
CA GLU A 634 -11.17 -24.70 -13.07
C GLU A 634 -10.10 -24.42 -14.13
N PHE A 635 -10.35 -24.78 -15.39
CA PHE A 635 -9.47 -24.43 -16.53
C PHE A 635 -9.67 -23.01 -17.06
N GLN A 636 -10.74 -22.28 -16.68
CA GLN A 636 -11.09 -20.98 -17.28
C GLN A 636 -10.59 -19.77 -16.49
N SER A 637 -10.51 -19.81 -15.14
CA SER A 637 -10.03 -18.66 -14.35
C SER A 637 -8.67 -18.96 -13.70
N ARG A 638 -7.60 -18.49 -14.36
CA ARG A 638 -6.23 -18.48 -13.79
C ARG A 638 -6.00 -17.39 -12.74
N ASN A 639 -7.06 -16.66 -12.40
CA ASN A 639 -7.07 -15.62 -11.37
C ASN A 639 -7.51 -16.17 -10.01
N SER A 640 -7.79 -17.48 -9.90
CA SER A 640 -8.01 -18.11 -8.60
C SER A 640 -6.70 -18.15 -7.81
N ALA A 641 -6.54 -17.18 -6.92
CA ALA A 641 -5.40 -17.11 -6.00
C ALA A 641 -5.69 -17.87 -4.71
N GLU A 642 -6.93 -18.27 -4.42
CA GLU A 642 -7.29 -19.10 -3.28
C GLU A 642 -7.80 -20.49 -3.70
N GLU A 643 -7.58 -21.50 -2.86
CA GLU A 643 -7.76 -22.92 -3.24
C GLU A 643 -9.15 -23.49 -3.01
N ASN A 644 -9.88 -23.03 -1.98
CA ASN A 644 -11.14 -23.66 -1.60
C ASN A 644 -12.21 -22.61 -1.24
N ALA A 645 -13.24 -22.50 -2.06
CA ALA A 645 -14.37 -21.60 -1.81
C ALA A 645 -15.23 -22.01 -0.60
N GLU A 646 -15.21 -23.27 -0.19
CA GLU A 646 -15.91 -23.75 1.01
C GLU A 646 -15.22 -23.31 2.29
N THR A 647 -13.89 -23.10 2.26
CA THR A 647 -13.13 -22.54 3.38
C THR A 647 -13.11 -21.00 3.33
N MET A 648 -12.95 -20.43 2.14
CA MET A 648 -12.84 -18.98 1.92
C MET A 648 -14.22 -18.30 1.80
N THR A 649 -15.12 -18.61 2.72
CA THR A 649 -16.53 -18.19 2.70
C THR A 649 -16.74 -16.67 2.80
N ASN A 650 -15.75 -15.93 3.29
CA ASN A 650 -15.81 -14.47 3.40
C ASN A 650 -15.19 -13.75 2.19
N LEU A 651 -14.57 -14.46 1.25
CA LEU A 651 -13.88 -13.85 0.10
C LEU A 651 -14.85 -13.49 -1.04
N TYR A 652 -15.11 -12.19 -1.21
CA TYR A 652 -15.87 -11.65 -2.34
C TYR A 652 -15.17 -10.45 -2.99
N GLN A 653 -14.53 -10.67 -4.14
CA GLN A 653 -13.80 -9.64 -4.88
C GLN A 653 -14.06 -9.66 -6.40
N SER A 654 -15.23 -10.17 -6.81
CA SER A 654 -15.57 -10.31 -8.23
C SER A 654 -15.71 -8.96 -8.96
N LYS A 655 -15.90 -7.85 -8.23
CA LYS A 655 -16.01 -6.49 -8.77
C LYS A 655 -14.78 -5.62 -8.52
N ALA A 656 -13.78 -6.13 -7.81
CA ALA A 656 -12.54 -5.41 -7.49
C ALA A 656 -11.83 -4.83 -8.73
N SER A 657 -11.83 -5.57 -9.83
CA SER A 657 -11.11 -5.19 -11.05
C SER A 657 -11.54 -3.85 -11.66
N LYS A 658 -12.75 -3.36 -11.35
CA LYS A 658 -13.23 -2.06 -11.84
C LYS A 658 -12.54 -0.87 -11.17
N MET A 659 -12.00 -1.09 -9.98
CA MET A 659 -11.28 -0.05 -9.22
C MET A 659 -9.76 -0.07 -9.50
N GLN A 660 -9.25 -1.04 -10.27
CA GLN A 660 -7.84 -1.12 -10.60
C GLN A 660 -7.44 -0.08 -11.65
N ALA A 661 -6.27 0.54 -11.48
CA ALA A 661 -5.71 1.58 -12.36
C ALA A 661 -5.74 1.22 -13.85
N HIS A 662 -5.27 0.01 -14.20
CA HIS A 662 -5.09 -0.47 -15.58
C HIS A 662 -6.40 -0.95 -16.25
N LYS A 663 -7.56 -0.82 -15.59
CA LYS A 663 -8.86 -1.28 -16.09
C LYS A 663 -9.88 -0.16 -16.16
N GLY A 664 -10.45 0.23 -15.01
CA GLY A 664 -11.65 1.07 -14.97
C GLY A 664 -11.41 2.53 -14.60
N LEU A 665 -10.27 2.86 -13.98
CA LEU A 665 -10.02 4.17 -13.39
C LEU A 665 -10.23 5.31 -14.39
N THR A 666 -9.47 5.35 -15.48
CA THR A 666 -9.50 6.48 -16.41
C THR A 666 -10.80 6.56 -17.22
N ASP A 667 -11.45 5.41 -17.46
CA ASP A 667 -12.78 5.37 -18.07
C ASP A 667 -13.83 6.02 -17.17
N TYR A 668 -13.79 5.76 -15.85
CA TYR A 668 -14.67 6.44 -14.89
C TYR A 668 -14.36 7.93 -14.78
N MET A 669 -13.08 8.31 -14.75
CA MET A 669 -12.66 9.71 -14.71
C MET A 669 -13.19 10.48 -15.92
N GLN A 670 -13.04 9.94 -17.14
CA GLN A 670 -13.53 10.58 -18.36
C GLN A 670 -15.07 10.65 -18.37
N LYS A 671 -15.74 9.52 -18.07
CA LYS A 671 -17.21 9.45 -18.07
C LYS A 671 -17.87 10.35 -17.04
N ALA A 672 -17.19 10.68 -15.94
CA ALA A 672 -17.69 11.62 -14.94
C ALA A 672 -18.02 12.99 -15.57
N TRP A 673 -17.16 13.48 -16.48
CA TRP A 673 -17.37 14.76 -17.19
C TRP A 673 -18.50 14.69 -18.23
N GLU A 674 -18.82 13.49 -18.71
CA GLU A 674 -19.85 13.24 -19.73
C GLU A 674 -21.22 12.88 -19.11
N GLY A 675 -21.36 12.95 -17.77
CA GLY A 675 -22.60 12.58 -17.08
C GLY A 675 -22.84 11.08 -16.96
N ASN A 676 -21.78 10.27 -16.92
CA ASN A 676 -21.79 8.82 -16.77
C ASN A 676 -22.72 8.12 -17.80
N PRO A 677 -22.46 8.28 -19.11
CA PRO A 677 -23.29 7.70 -20.16
C PRO A 677 -23.40 6.19 -20.01
N SER A 678 -24.62 5.67 -20.09
CA SER A 678 -24.89 4.23 -19.98
C SER A 678 -25.13 3.63 -21.35
N SER A 679 -24.62 2.42 -21.59
CA SER A 679 -24.91 1.68 -22.84
C SER A 679 -26.36 1.19 -22.86
N THR A 680 -26.90 0.96 -24.05
CA THR A 680 -28.23 0.39 -24.27
C THR A 680 -28.40 -0.93 -23.51
N LEU A 681 -27.37 -1.78 -23.59
CA LEU A 681 -27.31 -3.07 -22.88
C LEU A 681 -27.27 -2.91 -21.36
N ASP A 682 -26.54 -1.93 -20.83
CA ASP A 682 -26.48 -1.69 -19.38
C ASP A 682 -27.81 -1.17 -18.83
N ARG A 683 -28.47 -0.25 -19.56
CA ARG A 683 -29.82 0.22 -19.19
C ARG A 683 -30.83 -0.92 -19.23
N MET A 684 -30.82 -1.72 -20.29
CA MET A 684 -31.69 -2.89 -20.40
C MET A 684 -31.44 -3.90 -19.26
N LYS A 685 -30.16 -4.18 -18.93
CA LYS A 685 -29.78 -5.06 -17.81
C LYS A 685 -30.29 -4.56 -16.46
N ASN A 686 -30.23 -3.26 -16.22
CA ASN A 686 -30.65 -2.66 -14.97
C ASN A 686 -32.18 -2.61 -14.84
N THR A 687 -32.91 -2.40 -15.95
CA THR A 687 -34.37 -2.30 -15.94
C THR A 687 -35.07 -3.67 -15.97
N LEU A 688 -34.56 -4.64 -16.72
CA LEU A 688 -35.22 -5.96 -16.91
C LEU A 688 -34.65 -7.08 -16.02
N GLY A 689 -33.51 -6.84 -15.34
CA GLY A 689 -32.78 -7.87 -14.61
C GLY A 689 -32.15 -8.94 -15.52
N LYS A 690 -31.37 -9.87 -14.95
CA LYS A 690 -30.66 -10.90 -15.73
C LYS A 690 -31.59 -11.90 -16.43
N VAL A 691 -32.71 -12.24 -15.79
CA VAL A 691 -33.69 -13.22 -16.29
C VAL A 691 -34.59 -12.60 -17.37
N GLY A 692 -35.02 -11.35 -17.19
CA GLY A 692 -35.76 -10.60 -18.21
C GLY A 692 -34.93 -10.27 -19.45
N MET A 693 -33.59 -10.18 -19.34
CA MET A 693 -32.70 -10.00 -20.48
C MET A 693 -32.65 -11.23 -21.41
N ILE A 694 -32.64 -12.45 -20.84
CA ILE A 694 -32.58 -13.69 -21.63
C ILE A 694 -33.92 -13.90 -22.37
N LEU A 695 -35.04 -13.58 -21.72
CA LEU A 695 -36.38 -13.62 -22.35
C LEU A 695 -36.61 -12.43 -23.31
N GLY A 696 -36.04 -11.26 -23.02
CA GLY A 696 -36.23 -10.03 -23.79
C GLY A 696 -35.36 -9.94 -25.05
N ILE A 697 -34.18 -10.56 -25.08
CA ILE A 697 -33.31 -10.63 -26.29
C ILE A 697 -34.01 -11.36 -27.45
N LEU A 698 -34.97 -12.25 -27.16
CA LEU A 698 -35.77 -12.95 -28.18
C LEU A 698 -36.85 -12.08 -28.83
N THR A 699 -37.10 -10.86 -28.32
CA THR A 699 -38.05 -9.92 -28.91
C THR A 699 -37.32 -8.64 -29.34
N VAL A 700 -37.42 -8.23 -30.60
CA VAL A 700 -36.71 -7.05 -31.15
C VAL A 700 -37.16 -5.73 -30.50
N VAL A 701 -38.38 -5.70 -29.95
CA VAL A 701 -39.06 -4.48 -29.49
C VAL A 701 -38.42 -3.82 -28.26
N PRO A 702 -38.12 -4.51 -27.14
CA PRO A 702 -37.44 -3.89 -26.00
C PRO A 702 -36.07 -3.32 -26.36
N LEU A 703 -35.30 -4.02 -27.20
CA LEU A 703 -33.98 -3.58 -27.62
C LEU A 703 -34.06 -2.29 -28.45
N LEU A 704 -35.08 -2.16 -29.30
CA LEU A 704 -35.35 -0.94 -30.07
C LEU A 704 -35.76 0.25 -29.18
N ILE A 705 -36.63 0.01 -28.19
CA ILE A 705 -37.04 1.05 -27.21
C ILE A 705 -35.84 1.56 -26.43
N PHE A 706 -34.99 0.66 -25.91
CA PHE A 706 -33.77 1.07 -25.22
C PHE A 706 -32.79 1.74 -26.18
N ALA A 707 -32.67 1.31 -27.43
CA ALA A 707 -31.77 1.92 -28.41
C ALA A 707 -32.17 3.38 -28.73
N ILE A 708 -33.47 3.70 -28.73
CA ILE A 708 -33.98 5.07 -28.93
C ILE A 708 -33.88 5.89 -27.64
N ALA A 709 -34.25 5.33 -26.48
CA ALA A 709 -34.26 6.05 -25.21
C ALA A 709 -32.85 6.35 -24.67
N THR A 710 -31.85 5.49 -24.98
CA THR A 710 -30.49 5.62 -24.44
C THR A 710 -29.79 6.92 -24.85
N PRO A 711 -29.75 7.30 -26.14
CA PRO A 711 -29.19 8.59 -26.56
C PRO A 711 -29.86 9.79 -25.88
N ILE A 712 -31.19 9.80 -25.79
CA ILE A 712 -31.96 10.90 -25.18
C ILE A 712 -31.60 11.05 -23.70
N LEU A 713 -31.63 9.94 -22.95
CA LEU A 713 -31.32 9.95 -21.52
C LEU A 713 -29.84 10.20 -21.24
N ASN A 714 -28.92 9.84 -22.13
CA ASN A 714 -27.51 10.20 -22.00
C ASN A 714 -27.31 11.71 -22.29
N ALA A 715 -28.00 12.27 -23.27
CA ALA A 715 -27.94 13.71 -23.58
C ALA A 715 -28.49 14.57 -22.43
N SER A 716 -29.60 14.17 -21.82
CA SER A 716 -30.15 14.86 -20.63
C SER A 716 -29.15 14.84 -19.46
N LYS A 717 -28.56 13.68 -19.13
CA LYS A 717 -27.53 13.59 -18.08
C LYS A 717 -26.28 14.42 -18.38
N ALA A 718 -25.84 14.44 -19.64
CA ALA A 718 -24.72 15.26 -20.05
C ALA A 718 -25.02 16.76 -19.88
N SER A 719 -26.24 17.19 -20.24
CA SER A 719 -26.69 18.57 -20.02
C SER A 719 -26.78 18.93 -18.54
N GLU A 720 -27.33 18.05 -17.70
CA GLU A 720 -27.40 18.24 -16.25
C GLU A 720 -25.99 18.38 -15.65
N THR A 721 -25.06 17.53 -16.08
CA THR A 721 -23.66 17.57 -15.64
C THR A 721 -22.98 18.85 -16.07
N LYS A 722 -23.19 19.29 -17.32
CA LYS A 722 -22.66 20.56 -17.83
C LYS A 722 -23.16 21.75 -17.01
N ASN A 723 -24.48 21.81 -16.76
CA ASN A 723 -25.08 22.89 -15.97
C ASN A 723 -24.54 22.90 -14.52
N ALA A 724 -24.40 21.73 -13.90
CA ALA A 724 -23.81 21.61 -12.57
C ALA A 724 -22.34 22.08 -12.55
N ASN A 725 -21.56 21.73 -13.57
CA ASN A 725 -20.16 22.16 -13.70
C ASN A 725 -20.05 23.68 -13.89
N GLU A 726 -20.93 24.29 -14.69
CA GLU A 726 -20.99 25.76 -14.86
C GLU A 726 -21.36 26.48 -13.56
N GLN A 727 -22.24 25.90 -12.74
CA GLN A 727 -22.57 26.44 -11.42
C GLN A 727 -21.37 26.34 -10.48
N LEU A 728 -20.73 25.18 -10.39
CA LEU A 728 -19.54 24.98 -9.54
C LEU A 728 -18.38 25.88 -9.95
N LEU A 729 -18.24 26.18 -11.25
CA LEU A 729 -17.24 27.11 -11.75
C LEU A 729 -17.50 28.56 -11.29
N LYS A 730 -18.78 28.95 -11.13
CA LYS A 730 -19.13 30.24 -10.53
C LYS A 730 -18.76 30.25 -9.05
N GLU A 731 -19.15 29.22 -8.31
CA GLU A 731 -18.81 29.06 -6.88
C GLU A 731 -17.29 29.04 -6.64
N SER A 732 -16.50 28.43 -7.52
CA SER A 732 -15.05 28.39 -7.37
C SER A 732 -14.41 29.78 -7.49
N LYS A 733 -14.96 30.66 -8.33
CA LYS A 733 -14.45 32.03 -8.47
C LYS A 733 -14.67 32.81 -7.18
N ASP A 734 -15.83 32.63 -6.56
CA ASP A 734 -16.16 33.26 -5.28
C ASP A 734 -15.23 32.76 -4.16
N LEU A 735 -14.95 31.45 -4.11
CA LEU A 735 -13.99 30.87 -3.15
C LEU A 735 -12.56 31.36 -3.35
N VAL A 736 -12.09 31.48 -4.60
CA VAL A 736 -10.74 32.00 -4.88
C VAL A 736 -10.61 33.45 -4.44
N LEU A 737 -11.66 34.27 -4.60
CA LEU A 737 -11.69 35.64 -4.08
C LEU A 737 -11.59 35.66 -2.55
N GLU A 738 -12.36 34.82 -1.86
CA GLU A 738 -12.32 34.71 -0.40
C GLU A 738 -10.93 34.27 0.12
N ASP A 739 -10.33 33.24 -0.49
CA ASP A 739 -8.98 32.77 -0.14
C ASP A 739 -7.91 33.85 -0.40
N ALA A 740 -8.04 34.61 -1.49
CA ALA A 740 -7.17 35.74 -1.79
C ALA A 740 -7.27 36.83 -0.72
N HIS A 741 -8.49 37.19 -0.31
CA HIS A 741 -8.72 38.15 0.78
C HIS A 741 -8.18 37.65 2.13
N ALA A 742 -8.37 36.38 2.47
CA ALA A 742 -7.85 35.80 3.71
C ALA A 742 -6.32 35.76 3.72
N THR A 743 -5.71 35.46 2.57
CA THR A 743 -4.24 35.47 2.42
C THR A 743 -3.68 36.88 2.56
N GLU A 744 -4.33 37.88 1.94
CA GLU A 744 -3.98 39.29 2.07
C GLU A 744 -4.02 39.73 3.54
N GLN A 745 -5.09 39.41 4.28
CA GLN A 745 -5.20 39.68 5.72
C GLN A 745 -4.10 39.01 6.54
N LYS A 746 -3.75 37.75 6.22
CA LYS A 746 -2.70 37.01 6.93
C LYS A 746 -1.32 37.60 6.68
N ILE A 747 -1.02 38.01 5.44
CA ILE A 747 0.22 38.71 5.09
C ILE A 747 0.28 40.04 5.82
N THR A 748 -0.79 40.85 5.80
CA THR A 748 -0.83 42.11 6.54
C THR A 748 -0.62 41.91 8.05
N SER A 749 -1.21 40.85 8.61
CA SER A 749 -1.02 40.51 10.04
C SER A 749 0.43 40.09 10.34
N GLN A 750 1.07 39.33 9.44
CA GLN A 750 2.47 38.94 9.57
C GLN A 750 3.42 40.13 9.39
N GLU A 751 3.18 40.99 8.39
CA GLU A 751 3.92 42.24 8.19
C GLU A 751 3.79 43.14 9.43
N GLN A 752 2.60 43.23 10.03
CA GLN A 752 2.39 43.99 11.26
C GLN A 752 3.16 43.38 12.45
N GLN A 753 3.14 42.05 12.60
CA GLN A 753 3.92 41.36 13.64
C GLN A 753 5.44 41.50 13.44
N GLU A 754 5.93 41.43 12.21
CA GLU A 754 7.35 41.64 11.89
C GLU A 754 7.76 43.10 12.11
N ASN A 755 6.92 44.07 11.76
CA ASN A 755 7.16 45.48 12.03
C ASN A 755 7.16 45.79 13.54
N GLU A 756 6.25 45.17 14.29
CA GLU A 756 6.23 45.26 15.76
C GLU A 756 7.50 44.64 16.36
N LYS A 757 7.97 43.51 15.82
CA LYS A 757 9.23 42.86 16.23
C LYS A 757 10.45 43.72 15.92
N GLN A 758 10.56 44.26 14.71
CA GLN A 758 11.66 45.16 14.34
C GLN A 758 11.66 46.45 15.16
N SER A 759 10.48 47.03 15.42
CA SER A 759 10.35 48.20 16.30
C SER A 759 10.81 47.87 17.73
N PHE A 760 10.54 46.65 18.21
CA PHE A 760 10.98 46.20 19.52
C PHE A 760 12.49 45.94 19.58
N ASP A 761 13.06 45.30 18.55
CA ASP A 761 14.50 45.06 18.44
C ASP A 761 15.28 46.39 18.36
N GLN A 762 14.80 47.37 17.58
CA GLN A 762 15.36 48.73 17.54
C GLN A 762 15.28 49.45 18.90
N LEU A 763 14.20 49.23 19.66
CA LEU A 763 14.07 49.77 21.01
C LEU A 763 15.11 49.17 21.94
N ILE A 764 15.33 47.84 21.88
CA ILE A 764 16.37 47.14 22.66
C ILE A 764 17.77 47.63 22.29
N ASP A 765 18.07 47.76 21.00
CA ASP A 765 19.36 48.26 20.53
C ASP A 765 19.59 49.71 21.00
N SER A 766 18.57 50.57 20.97
CA SER A 766 18.66 51.95 21.49
C SER A 766 18.93 51.99 23.00
N VAL A 767 18.38 51.06 23.78
CA VAL A 767 18.65 50.93 25.22
C VAL A 767 20.07 50.43 25.45
N HIS A 768 20.55 49.48 24.64
CA HIS A 768 21.91 48.97 24.71
C HIS A 768 22.97 50.00 24.33
N ASP A 769 22.75 50.78 23.27
CA ASP A 769 23.69 51.82 22.83
C ASP A 769 23.72 53.00 23.80
N ASN A 770 22.58 53.43 24.33
CA ASN A 770 22.54 54.45 25.39
C ASN A 770 23.17 53.97 26.71
N GLY A 771 23.08 52.66 27.01
CA GLY A 771 23.76 52.03 28.15
C GLY A 771 25.29 51.98 28.01
N LYS A 772 25.83 51.91 26.78
CA LYS A 772 27.28 51.88 26.52
C LYS A 772 27.95 53.26 26.57
N PHE A 773 27.21 54.35 26.35
CA PHE A 773 27.78 55.71 26.34
C PHE A 773 27.87 56.39 27.71
N SER A 774 27.45 55.74 28.80
CA SER A 774 27.45 56.32 30.13
C SER A 774 28.35 55.58 31.11
N HIS A 775 29.64 55.90 31.10
CA HIS A 775 30.57 55.48 32.16
C HIS A 775 30.41 56.28 33.48
N ASN A 776 29.37 57.11 33.62
CA ASN A 776 29.14 57.93 34.82
C ASN A 776 27.68 58.01 35.31
N SER A 777 26.73 57.21 34.78
CA SER A 777 25.37 57.19 35.36
C SER A 777 25.18 56.10 36.40
N THR A 778 24.59 56.49 37.54
CA THR A 778 24.15 55.61 38.64
C THR A 778 22.79 54.96 38.38
N LYS A 779 22.25 55.05 37.16
CA LYS A 779 20.94 54.47 36.81
C LYS A 779 21.09 52.96 36.60
N SER A 780 20.31 52.17 37.34
CA SER A 780 20.21 50.73 37.14
C SER A 780 19.54 50.41 35.80
N PHE A 781 19.81 49.22 35.27
CA PHE A 781 19.22 48.72 34.02
C PHE A 781 17.67 48.74 34.05
N ASP A 782 17.07 48.49 35.22
CA ASP A 782 15.62 48.59 35.45
C ASP A 782 15.07 50.01 35.28
N GLY A 783 15.88 51.03 35.62
CA GLY A 783 15.53 52.44 35.42
C GLY A 783 15.41 52.81 33.95
N TRP A 784 16.28 52.25 33.10
CA TRP A 784 16.24 52.45 31.65
C TRP A 784 15.04 51.76 31.00
N PHE A 785 14.68 50.55 31.45
CA PHE A 785 13.51 49.81 30.95
C PHE A 785 12.18 50.53 31.22
N LYS A 786 12.09 51.18 32.39
CA LYS A 786 10.91 51.94 32.80
C LYS A 786 10.75 53.25 32.01
N GLU A 787 11.86 53.95 31.75
CA GLU A 787 11.87 55.21 30.99
C GLU A 787 11.60 54.99 29.48
N ALA A 788 12.00 53.82 28.94
CA ALA A 788 11.69 53.41 27.57
C ALA A 788 10.25 52.90 27.36
N GLY A 789 9.41 52.89 28.41
CA GLY A 789 8.00 52.47 28.34
C GLY A 789 7.79 50.97 28.09
N ILE A 790 8.82 50.14 28.32
CA ILE A 790 8.76 48.69 28.06
C ILE A 790 7.88 47.97 29.09
N GLU A 791 7.92 48.38 30.36
CA GLU A 791 7.06 47.82 31.42
C GLU A 791 5.57 48.00 31.15
N ASP A 792 5.17 49.13 30.57
CA ASP A 792 3.77 49.42 30.28
C ASP A 792 3.26 48.60 29.08
N ARG A 793 4.12 48.39 28.06
CA ARG A 793 3.83 47.49 26.92
C ARG A 793 3.72 46.01 27.32
N VAL A 794 4.52 45.57 28.31
CA VAL A 794 4.41 44.22 28.92
C VAL A 794 3.07 44.06 29.65
N LYS A 795 2.64 45.07 30.42
CA LYS A 795 1.37 45.04 31.17
C LYS A 795 0.13 45.06 30.28
N GLU A 796 0.21 45.68 29.11
CA GLU A 796 -0.88 45.75 28.13
C GLU A 796 -0.98 44.52 27.20
N ASN A 797 -0.14 43.50 27.38
CA ASN A 797 -0.12 42.28 26.54
C ASN A 797 0.20 42.53 25.06
N LYS A 798 0.89 43.63 24.73
CA LYS A 798 1.23 44.04 23.35
C LYS A 798 2.59 43.50 22.87
N LEU A 799 3.08 42.40 23.45
CA LEU A 799 4.35 41.78 23.06
C LEU A 799 4.11 40.51 22.22
N PRO A 800 4.90 40.26 21.16
CA PRO A 800 4.91 38.98 20.45
C PRO A 800 5.17 37.81 21.41
N VAL A 801 4.49 36.67 21.20
CA VAL A 801 4.55 35.50 22.10
C VAL A 801 5.97 34.99 22.34
N GLU A 802 6.81 34.97 21.30
CA GLU A 802 8.23 34.60 21.40
C GLU A 802 9.05 35.57 22.28
N ALA A 803 8.71 36.87 22.30
CA ALA A 803 9.37 37.85 23.16
C ALA A 803 8.96 37.68 24.64
N GLN A 804 7.70 37.28 24.88
CA GLN A 804 7.22 36.92 26.23
C GLN A 804 7.89 35.63 26.75
N GLU A 805 8.12 34.66 25.87
CA GLU A 805 8.81 33.41 26.19
C GLU A 805 10.30 33.62 26.47
N ASN A 806 10.99 34.45 25.68
CA ASN A 806 12.40 34.79 25.93
C ASN A 806 12.60 35.58 27.24
N LEU A 807 11.72 36.52 27.57
CA LEU A 807 11.75 37.25 28.85
C LEU A 807 11.46 36.35 30.06
N ALA A 808 10.69 35.27 29.87
CA ALA A 808 10.44 34.26 30.89
C ALA A 808 11.64 33.31 31.09
N ILE A 809 12.36 32.98 30.02
CA ILE A 809 13.58 32.14 30.06
C ILE A 809 14.74 32.88 30.76
N GLU A 810 14.83 34.21 30.63
CA GLU A 810 15.81 35.03 31.35
C GLU A 810 15.47 35.28 32.84
N GLY A 811 14.35 34.76 33.35
CA GLY A 811 13.99 34.83 34.77
C GLY A 811 13.42 36.17 35.25
N LYS A 812 12.92 37.04 34.35
CA LYS A 812 12.59 38.44 34.68
C LYS A 812 11.09 38.76 34.83
N VAL A 813 10.19 37.77 34.81
CA VAL A 813 8.76 37.96 35.14
C VAL A 813 8.24 36.82 36.02
N SER A 814 7.81 37.12 37.25
CA SER A 814 7.17 36.15 38.14
C SER A 814 5.67 36.00 37.83
N LYS A 815 5.25 34.89 37.22
CA LYS A 815 3.82 34.50 37.15
C LYS A 815 3.39 33.84 38.46
N LYS A 816 2.60 34.56 39.28
CA LYS A 816 1.73 33.94 40.29
C LYS A 816 0.51 33.35 39.57
N ILE A 817 0.30 32.04 39.68
CA ILE A 817 -0.93 31.36 39.27
C ILE A 817 -1.56 30.82 40.55
N ASP A 818 -2.72 31.36 40.92
CA ASP A 818 -3.55 30.83 42.01
C ASP A 818 -4.20 29.50 41.58
N LYS A 819 -4.09 28.47 42.43
CA LYS A 819 -4.80 27.19 42.29
C LYS A 819 -5.96 27.10 43.29
N PRO A 820 -7.14 26.58 42.91
CA PRO A 820 -8.19 26.21 43.87
C PRO A 820 -7.92 24.80 44.46
N PRO A 821 -8.54 24.46 45.61
CA PRO A 821 -8.08 23.38 46.47
C PRO A 821 -8.61 21.99 46.03
N VAL A 822 -7.75 20.98 46.14
CA VAL A 822 -8.10 19.57 45.97
C VAL A 822 -8.47 19.00 47.34
N LYS A 823 -9.69 18.46 47.46
CA LYS A 823 -10.09 17.61 48.59
C LYS A 823 -9.55 16.19 48.38
N SER A 824 -8.82 15.70 49.36
CA SER A 824 -8.50 14.29 49.54
C SER A 824 -9.74 13.52 49.98
N ASN A 825 -9.85 12.26 49.54
CA ASN A 825 -10.45 11.21 50.35
C ASN A 825 -9.85 9.86 49.96
N ASP A 826 -9.29 9.22 50.99
CA ASP A 826 -8.79 7.86 51.04
C ASP A 826 -9.91 6.81 50.97
N SER A 827 -9.47 5.55 50.87
CA SER A 827 -10.13 4.26 51.13
C SER A 827 -10.46 3.47 49.86
N ALA A 828 -10.29 2.15 49.78
CA ALA A 828 -9.61 1.16 50.61
C ALA A 828 -9.40 -0.07 49.70
N TRP A 829 -8.32 -0.81 49.92
CA TRP A 829 -8.16 -2.17 49.41
C TRP A 829 -9.09 -3.13 50.18
N PRO A 830 -9.55 -4.24 49.56
CA PRO A 830 -8.90 -5.49 49.94
C PRO A 830 -8.73 -6.55 48.83
N LYS A 831 -7.56 -7.19 48.89
CA LYS A 831 -7.24 -8.63 48.82
C LYS A 831 -7.98 -9.54 47.81
N GLN A 832 -7.17 -10.09 46.90
CA GLN A 832 -7.38 -11.37 46.21
C GLN A 832 -7.25 -12.56 47.18
N GLU A 833 -7.94 -13.66 46.87
CA GLU A 833 -7.42 -15.05 46.90
C GLU A 833 -8.36 -16.02 46.12
N PRO A 834 -7.89 -17.23 45.75
CA PRO A 834 -8.17 -17.88 44.46
C PRO A 834 -9.05 -19.14 44.54
N TRP A 835 -9.65 -19.54 43.41
CA TRP A 835 -10.28 -20.87 43.21
C TRP A 835 -9.89 -21.37 41.80
N GLN A 836 -8.97 -22.33 41.67
CA GLN A 836 -9.19 -23.78 41.65
C GLN A 836 -10.18 -24.25 40.57
N SER A 837 -9.63 -24.78 39.48
CA SER A 837 -10.32 -25.55 38.46
C SER A 837 -10.20 -27.04 38.74
N SER A 838 -11.29 -27.77 38.50
CA SER A 838 -11.30 -29.21 38.29
C SER A 838 -12.49 -29.60 37.39
N PRO A 839 -12.39 -30.74 36.70
CA PRO A 839 -12.85 -30.88 35.32
C PRO A 839 -14.11 -31.74 35.19
N LEU A 840 -14.81 -31.63 34.06
CA LEU A 840 -15.78 -32.65 33.66
C LEU A 840 -15.66 -33.01 32.16
N ASN A 841 -15.38 -34.30 31.98
CA ASN A 841 -15.60 -35.13 30.80
C ASN A 841 -17.06 -35.10 30.33
N ASN A 842 -17.26 -35.33 29.03
CA ASN A 842 -18.22 -36.26 28.39
C ASN A 842 -18.06 -36.04 26.87
N GLY A 843 -17.75 -36.99 26.00
CA GLY A 843 -18.02 -38.43 26.03
C GLY A 843 -19.31 -38.74 25.27
N VAL A 844 -19.28 -38.74 23.92
CA VAL A 844 -20.31 -39.40 23.09
C VAL A 844 -19.65 -40.02 21.86
N SER A 845 -19.65 -41.35 21.82
CA SER A 845 -19.41 -42.21 20.65
C SER A 845 -20.67 -42.31 19.79
N LEU A 846 -20.53 -42.64 18.49
CA LEU A 846 -21.24 -43.78 17.85
C LEU A 846 -20.88 -43.95 16.36
N ARG A 847 -20.35 -45.14 16.06
CA ARG A 847 -20.60 -46.07 14.93
C ARG A 847 -20.01 -45.84 13.53
N GLU A 848 -19.20 -46.84 13.19
CA GLU A 848 -18.80 -47.37 11.89
C GLU A 848 -19.98 -47.94 11.08
N THR A 849 -19.89 -47.90 9.74
CA THR A 849 -20.15 -49.08 8.90
C THR A 849 -19.44 -49.00 7.54
N ASN A 850 -18.97 -50.17 7.10
CA ASN A 850 -18.18 -50.54 5.92
C ASN A 850 -18.79 -50.26 4.54
N VAL A 851 -17.96 -50.23 3.47
CA VAL A 851 -17.78 -51.34 2.48
C VAL A 851 -16.90 -50.88 1.28
N GLN A 852 -16.06 -51.83 0.84
CA GLN A 852 -15.02 -51.82 -0.19
C GLN A 852 -15.54 -51.83 -1.65
N SER A 853 -14.71 -51.43 -2.63
CA SER A 853 -13.99 -52.37 -3.54
C SER A 853 -13.75 -51.89 -5.01
N ILE A 854 -12.67 -52.45 -5.60
CA ILE A 854 -12.33 -52.69 -7.04
C ILE A 854 -11.60 -51.53 -7.79
N GLN A 855 -10.27 -51.55 -8.05
CA GLN A 855 -9.45 -52.27 -9.07
C GLN A 855 -9.93 -52.05 -10.54
N SER A 856 -9.17 -51.87 -11.63
CA SER A 856 -7.74 -51.79 -12.03
C SER A 856 -7.68 -51.61 -13.58
N LYS A 857 -6.48 -51.38 -14.16
CA LYS A 857 -6.05 -51.59 -15.60
C LYS A 857 -6.34 -50.45 -16.61
N VAL A 858 -5.52 -50.12 -17.65
CA VAL A 858 -4.30 -50.71 -18.29
C VAL A 858 -3.60 -49.64 -19.18
N GLU A 859 -2.35 -49.93 -19.55
CA GLU A 859 -1.37 -49.35 -20.51
C GLU A 859 -1.92 -48.95 -21.92
N GLU A 860 -1.22 -48.40 -22.93
CA GLU A 860 0.19 -48.34 -23.37
C GLU A 860 0.28 -47.39 -24.60
N ILE A 861 1.51 -47.17 -25.12
CA ILE A 861 1.91 -46.88 -26.52
C ILE A 861 2.66 -45.54 -26.79
N LYS A 862 3.93 -45.76 -27.19
CA LYS A 862 5.00 -44.91 -27.73
C LYS A 862 4.71 -44.29 -29.11
N LYS A 863 5.44 -43.21 -29.46
CA LYS A 863 6.39 -43.16 -30.62
C LYS A 863 7.06 -41.79 -30.83
N GLU A 864 8.39 -41.82 -30.92
CA GLU A 864 9.31 -40.87 -31.58
C GLU A 864 9.19 -40.94 -33.13
N PRO A 865 9.71 -39.95 -33.91
CA PRO A 865 11.14 -39.82 -34.35
C PRO A 865 11.69 -38.36 -34.31
N GLN A 866 12.98 -38.04 -34.04
CA GLN A 866 14.22 -38.13 -34.87
C GLN A 866 14.01 -37.49 -36.27
N VAL A 867 14.75 -36.52 -36.85
CA VAL A 867 16.19 -36.09 -36.97
C VAL A 867 16.12 -34.78 -37.84
N GLU A 868 16.99 -33.76 -37.79
CA GLU A 868 18.31 -33.68 -38.47
C GLU A 868 18.95 -32.28 -38.27
N GLU A 869 20.29 -32.28 -38.14
CA GLU A 869 21.19 -31.13 -38.08
C GLU A 869 21.31 -30.42 -39.44
N PHE A 870 21.64 -29.12 -39.46
CA PHE A 870 22.73 -28.64 -40.33
C PHE A 870 23.40 -27.39 -39.76
N ASN A 871 24.73 -27.49 -39.79
CA ASN A 871 25.77 -26.62 -39.27
C ASN A 871 26.26 -25.71 -40.41
N THR A 872 26.59 -24.43 -40.16
CA THR A 872 27.77 -23.74 -40.72
C THR A 872 27.87 -22.28 -40.23
N LYS A 873 28.97 -21.97 -39.54
CA LYS A 873 29.60 -20.64 -39.37
C LYS A 873 30.54 -20.35 -40.58
N PRO A 874 31.38 -19.28 -40.57
CA PRO A 874 31.16 -17.82 -40.58
C PRO A 874 31.94 -17.20 -41.78
N PRO A 875 32.19 -15.87 -41.94
CA PRO A 875 33.29 -15.15 -41.22
C PRO A 875 33.10 -13.59 -41.06
N VAL A 876 33.53 -12.96 -39.95
CA VAL A 876 34.78 -12.14 -39.74
C VAL A 876 34.72 -10.63 -40.13
N LYS A 877 35.35 -9.80 -39.24
CA LYS A 877 35.85 -8.39 -39.34
C LYS A 877 34.84 -7.27 -39.02
N SER A 878 34.91 -6.62 -37.85
CA SER A 878 35.87 -5.59 -37.37
C SER A 878 35.60 -4.18 -37.93
N LYS A 879 35.24 -3.22 -37.06
CA LYS A 879 36.00 -2.01 -36.73
C LYS A 879 35.14 -0.90 -36.11
N ASP A 880 35.72 -0.32 -35.06
CA ASP A 880 35.80 1.10 -34.72
C ASP A 880 34.54 1.89 -34.32
N SER A 881 34.43 1.98 -32.99
CA SER A 881 34.18 3.19 -32.19
C SER A 881 34.28 4.54 -32.91
N ALA A 882 33.37 5.48 -32.60
CA ALA A 882 33.64 6.52 -31.58
C ALA A 882 32.52 7.59 -31.41
N TRP A 883 32.53 8.20 -30.21
CA TRP A 883 31.98 9.51 -29.80
C TRP A 883 30.47 9.65 -29.47
N ARG A 884 30.13 9.80 -28.18
CA ARG A 884 30.12 11.09 -27.44
C ARG A 884 29.87 10.86 -25.93
N LYS A 885 30.77 11.41 -25.09
CA LYS A 885 30.59 11.65 -23.65
C LYS A 885 29.83 12.96 -23.46
N GLN A 886 28.91 13.01 -22.51
CA GLN A 886 28.47 14.25 -21.86
C GLN A 886 29.05 14.27 -20.44
N GLU A 887 29.68 15.39 -20.09
CA GLU A 887 30.21 15.71 -18.77
C GLU A 887 29.18 16.44 -17.89
N PRO A 888 29.40 16.50 -16.57
CA PRO A 888 28.38 16.79 -15.57
C PRO A 888 28.31 18.27 -15.15
N TRP A 889 27.13 18.67 -14.68
CA TRP A 889 26.86 19.98 -14.09
C TRP A 889 27.50 20.13 -12.70
N GLN A 890 28.26 21.21 -12.53
CA GLN A 890 28.79 21.70 -11.26
C GLN A 890 27.78 22.61 -10.55
N SER A 891 27.85 22.55 -9.22
CA SER A 891 27.14 23.34 -8.23
C SER A 891 27.59 24.80 -8.16
N SER A 892 26.65 25.72 -7.92
CA SER A 892 26.95 27.03 -7.33
C SER A 892 25.99 27.36 -6.19
N THR A 893 26.60 27.66 -5.04
CA THR A 893 25.99 28.26 -3.84
C THR A 893 25.86 29.77 -4.03
N LEU A 894 24.71 30.36 -3.71
CA LEU A 894 24.58 31.80 -3.47
C LEU A 894 23.63 32.08 -2.30
N ASN A 895 24.17 32.76 -1.29
CA ASN A 895 23.45 33.48 -0.24
C ASN A 895 22.88 34.78 -0.83
N ASN A 896 21.56 34.99 -0.75
CA ASN A 896 20.90 36.30 -0.80
C ASN A 896 19.43 36.17 -0.33
N GLY A 897 19.19 36.36 0.98
CA GLY A 897 17.89 36.09 1.61
C GLY A 897 16.93 37.29 1.76
N GLY A 898 17.38 38.52 1.47
CA GLY A 898 16.56 39.74 1.67
C GLY A 898 15.78 40.17 0.42
N SER A 899 16.48 40.35 -0.70
CA SER A 899 15.89 40.93 -1.92
C SER A 899 14.84 40.04 -2.60
N GLN A 900 14.95 38.70 -2.52
CA GLN A 900 13.99 37.79 -3.16
C GLN A 900 12.63 37.71 -2.45
N LYS A 901 12.55 38.11 -1.17
CA LYS A 901 11.29 38.06 -0.40
C LYS A 901 10.37 39.22 -0.75
N GLU A 902 10.88 40.44 -0.83
CA GLU A 902 10.11 41.63 -1.22
C GLU A 902 9.55 41.49 -2.64
N THR A 903 10.32 40.95 -3.58
CA THR A 903 9.84 40.73 -4.96
C THR A 903 8.70 39.71 -5.03
N LYS A 904 8.68 38.72 -4.14
CA LYS A 904 7.63 37.69 -4.10
C LYS A 904 6.33 38.24 -3.51
N VAL A 905 6.40 39.12 -2.52
CA VAL A 905 5.22 39.79 -1.92
C VAL A 905 4.57 40.74 -2.91
N GLU A 906 5.37 41.57 -3.60
CA GLU A 906 4.85 42.51 -4.60
C GLU A 906 4.22 41.79 -5.80
N SER A 907 4.80 40.64 -6.20
CA SER A 907 4.23 39.77 -7.23
C SER A 907 2.87 39.18 -6.83
N ILE A 908 2.71 38.79 -5.56
CA ILE A 908 1.43 38.28 -5.04
C ILE A 908 0.38 39.40 -4.97
N LYS A 909 0.74 40.59 -4.45
CA LYS A 909 -0.17 41.76 -4.39
C LYS A 909 -0.66 42.15 -5.78
N SER A 910 0.22 42.20 -6.77
CA SER A 910 -0.12 42.46 -8.18
C SER A 910 -1.07 41.41 -8.78
N LYS A 911 -0.84 40.12 -8.51
CA LYS A 911 -1.74 39.03 -8.95
C LYS A 911 -3.13 39.11 -8.30
N VAL A 912 -3.20 39.44 -7.01
CA VAL A 912 -4.47 39.63 -6.29
C VAL A 912 -5.28 40.79 -6.91
N GLU A 913 -4.61 41.89 -7.24
CA GLU A 913 -5.26 43.05 -7.88
C GLU A 913 -5.74 42.74 -9.30
N GLY A 914 -4.97 41.94 -10.06
CA GLY A 914 -5.41 41.42 -11.36
C GLY A 914 -6.71 40.61 -11.27
N ILE A 915 -6.81 39.72 -10.28
CA ILE A 915 -8.00 38.90 -10.04
C ILE A 915 -9.20 39.77 -9.62
N LYS A 916 -8.99 40.76 -8.73
CA LYS A 916 -10.03 41.72 -8.32
C LYS A 916 -10.61 42.47 -9.52
N ASN A 917 -9.76 42.93 -10.44
CA ASN A 917 -10.17 43.67 -11.64
C ASN A 917 -10.96 42.82 -12.64
N GLU A 918 -10.56 41.56 -12.87
CA GLU A 918 -11.28 40.64 -13.77
C GLU A 918 -12.68 40.31 -13.24
N VAL A 919 -12.81 40.14 -11.93
CA VAL A 919 -14.09 39.88 -11.24
C VAL A 919 -14.99 41.11 -11.27
N GLN A 920 -14.45 42.30 -11.03
CA GLN A 920 -15.21 43.55 -11.14
C GLN A 920 -15.76 43.77 -12.55
N MET A 921 -14.97 43.48 -13.59
CA MET A 921 -15.47 43.52 -14.97
C MET A 921 -16.60 42.51 -15.21
N THR A 922 -16.46 41.28 -14.71
CA THR A 922 -17.51 40.25 -14.85
C THR A 922 -18.81 40.65 -14.14
N ARG A 923 -18.71 41.32 -12.98
CA ARG A 923 -19.85 41.84 -12.21
C ARG A 923 -20.50 43.04 -12.91
N ALA A 924 -19.70 43.93 -13.52
CA ALA A 924 -20.18 45.04 -14.33
C ALA A 924 -20.89 44.57 -15.61
N GLU A 925 -20.38 43.54 -16.29
CA GLU A 925 -21.05 42.90 -17.44
C GLU A 925 -22.37 42.22 -17.04
N LYS A 926 -22.44 41.65 -15.84
CA LYS A 926 -23.69 41.07 -15.31
C LYS A 926 -24.74 42.15 -15.02
N VAL A 927 -24.34 43.24 -14.37
CA VAL A 927 -25.22 44.40 -14.13
C VAL A 927 -25.69 45.01 -15.45
N ALA A 928 -24.82 45.09 -16.46
CA ALA A 928 -25.17 45.57 -17.79
C ALA A 928 -26.14 44.63 -18.55
N LYS A 929 -26.04 43.31 -18.36
CA LYS A 929 -26.95 42.32 -18.96
C LYS A 929 -28.29 42.23 -18.23
N GLU A 930 -28.31 42.39 -16.90
CA GLU A 930 -29.54 42.45 -16.11
C GLU A 930 -30.27 43.77 -16.34
N SER A 931 -29.57 44.91 -16.53
CA SER A 931 -30.20 46.18 -16.94
C SER A 931 -30.73 46.17 -18.37
N ALA A 932 -30.14 45.37 -19.27
CA ALA A 932 -30.63 45.22 -20.64
C ALA A 932 -31.87 44.31 -20.77
N PHE A 933 -32.22 43.55 -19.72
CA PHE A 933 -33.37 42.63 -19.74
C PHE A 933 -34.68 43.26 -19.24
N ASP A 934 -34.61 44.41 -18.55
CA ASP A 934 -35.79 45.14 -18.04
C ASP A 934 -36.38 46.15 -19.03
N ASP A 935 -35.61 46.60 -20.04
CA ASP A 935 -36.07 47.65 -20.97
C ASP A 935 -36.83 47.11 -22.22
N ASP A 936 -36.72 45.81 -22.55
CA ASP A 936 -37.34 45.23 -23.75
C ASP A 936 -38.72 44.58 -23.51
N PHE A 937 -39.25 44.58 -22.27
CA PHE A 937 -40.49 43.85 -21.95
C PHE A 937 -41.80 44.66 -22.09
N TRP A 938 -41.76 45.93 -22.53
CA TRP A 938 -42.96 46.78 -22.59
C TRP A 938 -43.40 47.31 -23.96
N ASN A 939 -42.84 46.85 -25.09
CA ASN A 939 -43.36 47.25 -26.40
C ASN A 939 -43.38 46.12 -27.44
N ALA A 940 -44.50 45.42 -27.56
CA ALA A 940 -44.86 44.68 -28.77
C ALA A 940 -46.36 44.86 -29.10
N PRO A 941 -46.72 45.36 -30.30
CA PRO A 941 -48.10 45.44 -30.74
C PRO A 941 -48.59 44.14 -31.39
N ASN A 942 -49.89 43.88 -31.21
CA ASN A 942 -50.68 42.83 -31.85
C ASN A 942 -50.47 42.73 -33.37
N SER A 943 -50.26 41.50 -33.88
CA SER A 943 -51.03 40.87 -34.97
C SER A 943 -50.31 39.66 -35.56
N GLY A 944 -51.09 38.67 -36.01
CA GLY A 944 -50.63 37.78 -37.10
C GLY A 944 -50.55 36.29 -36.78
N THR A 945 -51.66 35.60 -37.02
CA THR A 945 -51.77 34.17 -37.33
C THR A 945 -50.68 33.64 -38.28
N LEU A 946 -50.16 32.42 -38.05
CA LEU A 946 -49.93 31.39 -39.08
C LEU A 946 -49.57 30.01 -38.48
N THR A 947 -50.02 28.98 -39.20
CA THR A 947 -50.09 27.52 -38.98
C THR A 947 -48.77 26.74 -38.83
N PRO A 948 -48.80 25.48 -38.33
CA PRO A 948 -47.61 24.67 -38.12
C PRO A 948 -47.24 23.82 -39.35
N ARG A 949 -45.94 23.64 -39.62
CA ARG A 949 -45.44 22.45 -40.32
C ARG A 949 -43.93 22.21 -40.16
N LYS A 950 -43.67 20.99 -39.68
CA LYS A 950 -42.49 20.10 -39.75
C LYS A 950 -41.21 20.48 -39.04
#